data_AF-A0A354Z437-F1
#
_entry.id   AF-A0A354Z437-F1
#
_cell.length_a   1.000
_cell.length_b   1.000
_cell.length_c   1.000
_cell.angle_alpha   90.00
_cell.angle_beta   90.00
_cell.angle_gamma   90.00
#
_symmetry.space_group_name_H-M   'P 1'
#
loop_
_entity.id
_entity.type
_entity.pdbx_description
1 polymer ?
#
loop_
_entity_poly.entity_id
_entity_poly.type
_entity_poly.pdbx_seq_one_letter_code
_entity_poly.pdbx_strand_id
1 'polypeptide(L)'
;GRSALASSSVAMVLLSILLAVAPTRVAVAQTHAPPVNAIPDAGMIDTLRERLLSRREPCQPDCIAYGVVRVTGVGNRIDLIVELHAQADGVVRLPRPNAETVLISAALEGAAVPLHRFGDQVLVQAAAGVSSLRLSYLGAGRSSLRFPIAPARIEVNAPGFRIEGIDEGRLTGDTLALTAPIDPDPTSTGSDAVRTNLAAAPFVRVQRVFDLDREWSVQTTVQRVAPAEGGFEVEVALLPGERILDEPLPMAQGRVRVAFSAADDEVSWNSQLTPEPTLTLVAGDQRQYSEEWRVYVTQLLHASHDGLPLSPDSNGAPPSDGVWWFLPFPNETLNVQISRPPAIERATLAIENVRLHSSPGRRATEHRLNFDLRSTRAGDYRLALPEGAQLIALSLDGQSQPTLLSDGAVILPLAVGTRAVFLVWRQDVDSGAVLATPAIDLGASSATIRISLALPMDRWLVWLAGPGIGPALLLWPLLIVLIGLAWALGRWGGTPLAMHHWLLLGLGFAMVSWPAAVVFFGWLLILGWRGRAGLNSLSAFRFNALQVLLAVVTMAAMATLLLSVPLGLLGSPDMGVTGNGSTPGLLNWFVDRVEGPLPSARAYTLPLWLYKAALLIWSLWLAQALLGWLRWAWQCFSHGGGWRARGT
;
A
#
# COMPACT_ATOMS: atom_id res chain seq x y z
N GLY A 1 -36.35 8.42 -51.70
CA GLY A 1 -34.97 8.68 -51.24
C GLY A 1 -34.40 9.82 -52.05
N ARG A 2 -33.69 10.73 -51.36
CA ARG A 2 -32.89 11.87 -51.86
C ARG A 2 -33.68 12.98 -52.59
N SER A 3 -33.93 14.07 -51.87
CA SER A 3 -34.39 15.35 -52.39
C SER A 3 -33.22 16.31 -52.59
N ALA A 4 -33.29 17.03 -53.71
CA ALA A 4 -32.26 17.86 -54.31
C ALA A 4 -32.54 19.36 -54.14
N LEU A 5 -31.44 20.12 -54.03
CA LEU A 5 -31.08 21.35 -54.76
C LEU A 5 -32.04 22.58 -54.83
N ALA A 6 -31.53 23.69 -54.25
CA ALA A 6 -31.10 24.95 -54.91
C ALA A 6 -32.05 26.16 -55.16
N SER A 7 -31.50 27.33 -54.76
CA SER A 7 -31.66 28.72 -55.27
C SER A 7 -32.96 29.48 -54.90
N SER A 8 -33.04 30.82 -54.77
CA SER A 8 -32.24 31.93 -55.32
C SER A 8 -32.66 33.31 -54.70
N SER A 9 -31.73 34.27 -54.63
CA SER A 9 -31.78 35.75 -54.93
C SER A 9 -32.89 36.67 -54.35
N VAL A 10 -32.75 37.97 -54.03
CA VAL A 10 -32.40 39.20 -54.82
C VAL A 10 -32.38 40.37 -53.77
N ALA A 11 -31.33 41.17 -53.54
CA ALA A 11 -30.83 42.42 -54.18
C ALA A 11 -31.73 43.70 -54.23
N MET A 12 -31.17 44.80 -53.68
CA MET A 12 -31.08 46.16 -54.28
C MET A 12 -32.20 47.19 -53.92
N VAL A 13 -32.02 48.51 -53.68
CA VAL A 13 -31.01 49.49 -53.17
C VAL A 13 -31.53 50.92 -53.54
N LEU A 14 -31.03 51.97 -52.85
CA LEU A 14 -31.01 53.44 -53.16
C LEU A 14 -32.27 54.30 -52.87
N LEU A 15 -32.21 55.33 -52.00
CA LEU A 15 -31.70 56.74 -52.16
C LEU A 15 -32.83 57.66 -52.70
N SER A 16 -33.16 58.87 -52.24
CA SER A 16 -32.37 60.05 -51.83
C SER A 16 -33.34 61.13 -51.25
N ILE A 17 -33.01 61.81 -50.15
CA ILE A 17 -32.69 63.26 -50.01
C ILE A 17 -33.76 64.30 -50.48
N LEU A 18 -34.23 65.20 -49.57
CA LEU A 18 -34.00 66.69 -49.51
C LEU A 18 -35.14 67.52 -48.83
N LEU A 19 -34.72 68.62 -48.16
CA LEU A 19 -35.46 69.84 -47.72
C LEU A 19 -36.44 69.70 -46.51
N ALA A 20 -36.58 70.60 -45.52
CA ALA A 20 -36.32 72.05 -45.43
C ALA A 20 -36.24 72.57 -43.96
N VAL A 21 -35.95 73.87 -43.88
CA VAL A 21 -35.66 74.81 -42.77
C VAL A 21 -36.80 75.03 -41.74
N ALA A 22 -36.38 75.42 -40.51
CA ALA A 22 -37.05 75.83 -39.24
C ALA A 22 -38.26 76.82 -39.34
N PRO A 23 -39.05 77.20 -38.27
CA PRO A 23 -38.66 77.33 -36.85
C PRO A 23 -39.72 77.13 -35.70
N THR A 24 -39.19 77.03 -34.46
CA THR A 24 -39.70 77.48 -33.13
C THR A 24 -41.14 77.18 -32.65
N ARG A 25 -41.28 76.63 -31.42
CA ARG A 25 -41.98 77.28 -30.27
C ARG A 25 -41.94 76.46 -28.96
N VAL A 26 -41.52 77.18 -27.90
CA VAL A 26 -41.94 77.11 -26.48
C VAL A 26 -41.73 75.81 -25.70
N ALA A 27 -40.71 75.79 -24.85
CA ALA A 27 -40.65 74.91 -23.68
C ALA A 27 -41.00 75.72 -22.42
N VAL A 28 -42.11 75.33 -21.77
CA VAL A 28 -42.55 75.80 -20.45
C VAL A 28 -41.61 75.21 -19.39
N ALA A 29 -41.12 76.04 -18.49
CA ALA A 29 -40.38 75.61 -17.30
C ALA A 29 -41.33 74.91 -16.31
N GLN A 30 -41.06 73.64 -16.00
CA GLN A 30 -41.60 72.94 -14.84
C GLN A 30 -40.46 72.54 -13.91
N THR A 31 -40.30 73.27 -12.81
CA THR A 31 -39.43 72.91 -11.70
C THR A 31 -39.94 71.64 -11.03
N HIS A 32 -39.29 70.50 -11.29
CA HIS A 32 -39.53 69.24 -10.60
C HIS A 32 -38.73 69.19 -9.30
N ALA A 33 -39.42 69.00 -8.16
CA ALA A 33 -38.80 68.48 -6.94
C ALA A 33 -38.49 66.97 -7.14
N PRO A 34 -37.31 66.46 -6.78
CA PRO A 34 -36.97 65.06 -7.04
C PRO A 34 -37.62 64.10 -6.01
N PRO A 35 -37.97 62.86 -6.45
CA PRO A 35 -38.66 61.85 -5.65
C PRO A 35 -37.74 61.06 -4.68
N VAL A 36 -38.36 60.53 -3.61
CA VAL A 36 -37.78 59.92 -2.39
C VAL A 36 -37.20 58.49 -2.57
N ASN A 37 -36.95 58.02 -3.79
CA ASN A 37 -36.22 56.76 -4.03
C ASN A 37 -35.30 56.88 -5.26
N ALA A 38 -34.57 57.99 -5.35
CA ALA A 38 -33.52 58.14 -6.34
C ALA A 38 -32.26 57.39 -5.85
N ILE A 39 -31.77 56.44 -6.64
CA ILE A 39 -30.38 55.97 -6.53
C ILE A 39 -29.51 57.23 -6.59
N PRO A 40 -28.61 57.47 -5.61
CA PRO A 40 -27.81 58.69 -5.57
C PRO A 40 -27.10 58.89 -6.91
N ASP A 41 -27.21 60.10 -7.47
CA ASP A 41 -26.48 60.43 -8.69
C ASP A 41 -24.96 60.37 -8.46
N ALA A 42 -24.17 60.26 -9.53
CA ALA A 42 -22.73 60.11 -9.41
C ALA A 42 -22.09 61.25 -8.59
N GLY A 43 -22.63 62.48 -8.69
CA GLY A 43 -22.18 63.62 -7.91
C GLY A 43 -22.46 63.47 -6.40
N MET A 44 -23.62 62.94 -6.02
CA MET A 44 -23.96 62.63 -4.64
C MET A 44 -23.13 61.46 -4.11
N ILE A 45 -22.87 60.43 -4.93
CA ILE A 45 -21.95 59.34 -4.56
C ILE A 45 -20.54 59.88 -4.34
N ASP A 46 -20.05 60.75 -5.22
CA ASP A 46 -18.72 61.36 -5.09
C ASP A 46 -18.68 62.28 -3.85
N THR A 47 -19.75 63.01 -3.57
CA THR A 47 -19.87 63.85 -2.36
C THR A 47 -19.94 63.00 -1.09
N LEU A 48 -20.69 61.89 -1.10
CA LEU A 48 -20.77 60.95 0.02
C LEU A 48 -19.44 60.22 0.21
N ARG A 49 -18.76 59.84 -0.88
CA ARG A 49 -17.42 59.26 -0.87
C ARG A 49 -16.42 60.25 -0.29
N GLU A 50 -16.39 61.50 -0.75
CA GLU A 50 -15.55 62.55 -0.18
C GLU A 50 -15.88 62.79 1.29
N ARG A 51 -17.15 62.84 1.70
CA ARG A 51 -17.53 62.98 3.11
C ARG A 51 -17.11 61.79 3.97
N LEU A 52 -17.23 60.56 3.46
CA LEU A 52 -16.80 59.35 4.14
C LEU A 52 -15.26 59.23 4.20
N LEU A 53 -14.54 59.73 3.19
CA LEU A 53 -13.08 59.73 3.14
C LEU A 53 -12.46 60.89 3.93
N SER A 54 -13.09 62.06 3.96
CA SER A 54 -12.58 63.28 4.63
C SER A 54 -12.82 63.30 6.14
N ARG A 55 -13.82 62.56 6.65
CA ARG A 55 -14.12 62.44 8.09
C ARG A 55 -13.44 61.25 8.78
N ARG A 56 -12.61 60.47 8.07
CA ARG A 56 -11.82 59.44 8.72
C ARG A 56 -10.59 60.09 9.34
N GLU A 57 -10.67 60.33 10.64
CA GLU A 57 -9.47 60.53 11.42
C GLU A 57 -8.57 59.30 11.27
N PRO A 58 -7.24 59.48 11.22
CA PRO A 58 -6.31 58.36 11.03
C PRO A 58 -6.47 57.22 12.04
N CYS A 59 -7.03 57.51 13.23
CA CYS A 59 -7.24 56.57 14.31
C CYS A 59 -8.54 55.74 14.22
N GLN A 60 -9.43 56.01 13.26
CA GLN A 60 -10.68 55.25 13.18
C GLN A 60 -10.43 53.78 12.80
N PRO A 61 -11.13 52.81 13.42
CA PRO A 61 -12.31 52.99 14.28
C PRO A 61 -12.01 53.27 15.77
N ASP A 62 -10.78 53.12 16.24
CA ASP A 62 -10.41 53.10 17.67
C ASP A 62 -9.70 54.39 18.11
N CYS A 63 -10.36 55.53 17.98
CA CYS A 63 -9.81 56.85 18.35
C CYS A 63 -9.79 57.14 19.86
N ILE A 64 -10.37 56.26 20.68
CA ILE A 64 -10.41 56.41 22.13
C ILE A 64 -10.01 55.11 22.79
N ALA A 65 -9.04 55.18 23.71
CA ALA A 65 -8.56 54.05 24.49
C ALA A 65 -8.69 54.32 26.00
N TYR A 66 -8.77 53.25 26.78
CA TYR A 66 -8.62 53.31 28.22
C TYR A 66 -7.13 53.18 28.57
N GLY A 67 -6.57 54.19 29.24
CA GLY A 67 -5.22 54.17 29.79
C GLY A 67 -5.17 53.35 31.09
N VAL A 68 -4.89 54.02 32.21
CA VAL A 68 -4.91 53.40 33.54
C VAL A 68 -6.32 53.47 34.13
N VAL A 69 -6.81 52.33 34.61
CA VAL A 69 -8.07 52.23 35.35
C VAL A 69 -7.77 51.85 36.79
N ARG A 70 -8.15 52.71 37.74
CA ARG A 70 -8.04 52.43 39.18
C ARG A 70 -9.40 52.05 39.73
N VAL A 71 -9.48 50.89 40.36
CA VAL A 71 -10.72 50.33 40.91
C VAL A 71 -10.60 50.27 42.42
N THR A 72 -11.53 50.88 43.14
CA THR A 72 -11.62 50.81 44.60
C THR A 72 -12.95 50.19 45.03
N GLY A 73 -12.89 49.11 45.81
CA GLY A 73 -14.08 48.40 46.30
C GLY A 73 -14.19 48.49 47.82
N VAL A 74 -15.32 48.99 48.33
CA VAL A 74 -15.61 49.07 49.77
C VAL A 74 -17.07 48.70 50.01
N GLY A 75 -17.32 47.65 50.79
CA GLY A 75 -18.68 47.18 51.11
C GLY A 75 -19.44 46.68 49.87
N ASN A 76 -20.43 47.44 49.42
CA ASN A 76 -21.21 47.17 48.20
C ASN A 76 -20.96 48.19 47.09
N ARG A 77 -19.99 49.10 47.28
CA ARG A 77 -19.68 50.19 46.35
C ARG A 77 -18.36 49.92 45.63
N ILE A 78 -18.37 50.12 44.32
CA ILE A 78 -17.21 49.94 43.44
C ILE A 78 -17.02 51.24 42.67
N ASP A 79 -15.97 52.00 43.00
CA ASP A 79 -15.62 53.25 42.33
C ASP A 79 -14.45 53.00 41.36
N LEU A 80 -14.54 53.56 40.15
CA LEU A 80 -13.53 53.49 39.12
C LEU A 80 -13.07 54.90 38.75
N ILE A 81 -11.77 55.07 38.59
CA ILE A 81 -11.16 56.24 37.95
C ILE A 81 -10.50 55.75 36.67
N VAL A 82 -11.09 56.10 35.53
CA VAL A 82 -10.68 55.69 34.19
C VAL A 82 -9.95 56.86 33.53
N GLU A 83 -8.68 56.68 33.19
CA GLU A 83 -7.95 57.59 32.33
C GLU A 83 -8.32 57.33 30.86
N LEU A 84 -8.96 58.30 30.21
CA LEU A 84 -9.39 58.22 28.81
C LEU A 84 -8.37 58.92 27.93
N HIS A 85 -7.88 58.24 26.90
CA HIS A 85 -6.99 58.79 25.89
C HIS A 85 -7.76 58.89 24.58
N ALA A 86 -8.17 60.10 24.20
CA ALA A 86 -8.92 60.36 22.98
C ALA A 86 -8.03 61.13 21.99
N GLN A 87 -7.76 60.55 20.82
CA GLN A 87 -6.98 61.24 19.77
C GLN A 87 -7.85 62.27 19.01
N ALA A 88 -9.17 62.14 19.12
CA ALA A 88 -10.16 63.04 18.56
C ALA A 88 -11.47 63.03 19.37
N ASP A 89 -12.37 63.98 19.10
CA ASP A 89 -13.67 64.04 19.75
C ASP A 89 -14.52 62.81 19.40
N GLY A 90 -15.10 62.16 20.41
CA GLY A 90 -15.90 60.97 20.17
C GLY A 90 -16.73 60.52 21.36
N VAL A 91 -17.23 59.29 21.28
CA VAL A 91 -18.08 58.67 22.31
C VAL A 91 -17.40 57.44 22.88
N VAL A 92 -17.28 57.43 24.20
CA VAL A 92 -16.73 56.33 24.98
C VAL A 92 -17.86 55.44 25.45
N ARG A 93 -17.79 54.16 25.08
CA ARG A 93 -18.60 53.10 25.67
C ARG A 93 -18.13 52.90 27.11
N LEU A 94 -19.00 52.93 28.11
CA LEU A 94 -18.64 52.68 29.51
C LEU A 94 -18.54 51.17 29.82
N PRO A 95 -17.80 50.78 30.88
CA PRO A 95 -17.82 49.41 31.39
C PRO A 95 -19.25 49.00 31.77
N ARG A 96 -19.69 47.87 31.25
CA ARG A 96 -21.03 47.36 31.42
C ARG A 96 -21.11 46.47 32.66
N PRO A 97 -21.98 46.77 33.62
CA PRO A 97 -22.19 45.91 34.78
C PRO A 97 -23.06 44.68 34.44
N ASN A 98 -22.94 43.61 35.24
CA ASN A 98 -23.92 42.51 35.26
C ASN A 98 -25.26 42.95 35.88
N ALA A 99 -26.25 42.05 35.84
CA ALA A 99 -27.58 42.28 36.40
C ALA A 99 -27.57 42.62 37.91
N GLU A 100 -26.55 42.17 38.64
CA GLU A 100 -26.38 42.39 40.09
C GLU A 100 -25.70 43.73 40.43
N THR A 101 -25.25 44.49 39.42
CA THR A 101 -24.50 45.74 39.60
C THR A 101 -25.13 46.89 38.82
N VAL A 102 -25.22 48.06 39.44
CA VAL A 102 -25.88 49.24 38.86
C VAL A 102 -24.92 50.43 38.87
N LEU A 103 -24.80 51.14 37.74
CA LEU A 103 -24.08 52.41 37.66
C LEU A 103 -24.90 53.51 38.36
N ILE A 104 -24.34 54.14 39.39
CA ILE A 104 -25.02 55.17 40.20
C ILE A 104 -24.60 56.60 39.83
N SER A 105 -23.37 56.82 39.34
CA SER A 105 -22.91 58.15 38.94
C SER A 105 -21.75 58.08 37.95
N ALA A 106 -21.66 59.07 37.05
CA ALA A 106 -20.51 59.29 36.18
C ALA A 106 -20.11 60.78 36.19
N ALA A 107 -18.82 61.08 36.32
CA ALA A 107 -18.29 62.43 36.28
C ALA A 107 -17.00 62.48 35.44
N LEU A 108 -16.89 63.46 34.54
CA LEU A 108 -15.71 63.71 33.72
C LEU A 108 -15.04 65.00 34.22
N GLU A 109 -13.74 64.96 34.51
CA GLU A 109 -13.00 66.10 35.09
C GLU A 109 -13.67 66.66 36.37
N GLY A 110 -14.31 65.78 37.16
CA GLY A 110 -14.99 66.14 38.41
C GLY A 110 -16.39 66.73 38.28
N ALA A 111 -16.89 66.97 37.06
CA ALA A 111 -18.26 67.43 36.80
C ALA A 111 -19.16 66.28 36.33
N ALA A 112 -20.43 66.27 36.77
CA ALA A 112 -21.40 65.29 36.30
C ALA A 112 -21.61 65.41 34.78
N VAL A 113 -21.62 64.27 34.08
CA VAL A 113 -21.76 64.23 32.62
C VAL A 113 -23.07 63.59 32.18
N PRO A 114 -23.65 64.04 31.04
CA PRO A 114 -24.81 63.37 30.46
C PRO A 114 -24.41 61.97 29.98
N LEU A 115 -25.24 60.99 30.33
CA LEU A 115 -25.12 59.61 29.89
C LEU A 115 -26.11 59.36 28.76
N HIS A 116 -25.62 58.84 27.63
CA HIS A 116 -26.48 58.39 26.53
C HIS A 116 -26.62 56.88 26.58
N ARG A 117 -27.85 56.38 26.62
CA ARG A 117 -28.13 54.95 26.55
C ARG A 117 -28.48 54.56 25.12
N PHE A 118 -27.75 53.60 24.57
CA PHE A 118 -28.03 53.03 23.25
C PHE A 118 -28.13 51.50 23.41
N GLY A 119 -29.36 50.98 23.46
CA GLY A 119 -29.61 49.60 23.85
C GLY A 119 -29.17 49.31 25.29
N ASP A 120 -28.29 48.34 25.47
CA ASP A 120 -27.69 47.95 26.74
C ASP A 120 -26.36 48.67 27.05
N GLN A 121 -25.85 49.47 26.11
CA GLN A 121 -24.61 50.21 26.24
C GLN A 121 -24.86 51.62 26.77
N VAL A 122 -23.99 52.06 27.69
CA VAL A 122 -23.94 53.46 28.14
C VAL A 122 -22.76 54.16 27.49
N LEU A 123 -22.99 55.38 26.99
CA LEU A 123 -22.06 56.20 26.22
C LEU A 123 -21.85 57.55 26.91
N VAL A 124 -20.61 58.04 26.87
CA VAL A 124 -20.22 59.39 27.33
C VAL A 124 -19.44 60.09 26.23
N GLN A 125 -19.69 61.37 26.00
CA GLN A 125 -18.90 62.18 25.08
C GLN A 125 -17.55 62.53 25.70
N ALA A 126 -16.47 62.30 24.96
CA ALA A 126 -15.12 62.69 25.33
C ALA A 126 -14.53 63.59 24.25
N ALA A 127 -13.89 64.69 24.67
CA ALA A 127 -13.14 65.56 23.77
C ALA A 127 -11.73 65.00 23.53
N ALA A 128 -11.09 65.42 22.44
CA ALA A 128 -9.71 65.09 22.16
C ALA A 128 -8.78 65.48 23.32
N GLY A 129 -7.90 64.58 23.74
CA GLY A 129 -6.97 64.75 24.85
C GLY A 129 -7.02 63.60 25.88
N VAL A 130 -6.35 63.82 27.01
CA VAL A 130 -6.39 62.91 28.16
C VAL A 130 -7.38 63.48 29.18
N SER A 131 -8.33 62.66 29.64
CA SER A 131 -9.32 63.05 30.65
C SER A 131 -9.55 61.96 31.70
N SER A 132 -9.99 62.35 32.88
CA SER A 132 -10.31 61.47 34.01
C SER A 132 -11.82 61.30 34.14
N LEU A 133 -12.31 60.09 33.87
CA LEU A 133 -13.70 59.68 34.06
C LEU A 133 -13.85 58.90 35.36
N ARG A 134 -14.62 59.43 36.30
CA ARG A 134 -14.99 58.75 37.55
C ARG A 134 -16.36 58.09 37.40
N LEU A 135 -16.41 56.78 37.63
CA LEU A 135 -17.63 55.98 37.63
C LEU A 135 -17.84 55.39 39.01
N SER A 136 -19.08 55.38 39.49
CA SER A 136 -19.43 54.73 40.75
C SER A 136 -20.52 53.71 40.48
N TYR A 137 -20.33 52.48 40.96
CA TYR A 137 -21.27 51.37 40.85
C TYR A 137 -21.69 50.87 42.24
N LEU A 138 -22.90 50.33 42.32
CA LEU A 138 -23.43 49.65 43.49
C LEU A 138 -23.74 48.20 43.11
N GLY A 139 -23.18 47.24 43.83
CA GLY A 139 -23.32 45.81 43.56
C GLY A 139 -23.92 45.04 44.73
N ALA A 140 -24.59 43.92 44.44
CA ALA A 140 -25.00 42.95 45.46
C ALA A 140 -24.36 41.59 45.14
N GLY A 141 -23.47 41.07 45.99
CA GLY A 141 -22.83 39.77 45.78
C GLY A 141 -21.62 39.80 44.85
N ARG A 142 -21.73 39.19 43.66
CA ARG A 142 -20.64 39.11 42.66
C ARG A 142 -20.86 40.19 41.61
N SER A 143 -20.13 41.30 41.72
CA SER A 143 -20.13 42.35 40.71
C SER A 143 -19.18 42.02 39.58
N SER A 144 -19.64 42.08 38.33
CA SER A 144 -18.77 41.98 37.17
C SER A 144 -18.93 43.20 36.26
N LEU A 145 -17.80 43.73 35.81
CA LEU A 145 -17.70 44.90 34.95
C LEU A 145 -17.00 44.50 33.65
N ARG A 146 -17.77 44.47 32.57
CA ARG A 146 -17.30 44.16 31.23
C ARG A 146 -16.78 45.43 30.54
N PHE A 147 -15.51 45.46 30.20
CA PHE A 147 -14.86 46.55 29.50
C PHE A 147 -15.00 46.39 27.98
N PRO A 148 -15.61 47.35 27.27
CA PRO A 148 -15.78 47.28 25.82
C PRO A 148 -14.47 47.50 25.03
N ILE A 149 -13.43 48.01 25.70
CA ILE A 149 -12.06 48.20 25.20
C ILE A 149 -11.15 47.79 26.36
N ALA A 150 -10.12 46.97 26.11
CA ALA A 150 -9.21 46.57 27.18
C ALA A 150 -8.37 47.77 27.63
N PRO A 151 -8.32 48.08 28.94
CA PRO A 151 -7.44 49.11 29.46
C PRO A 151 -5.97 48.73 29.37
N ALA A 152 -5.11 49.72 29.18
CA ALA A 152 -3.67 49.52 29.13
C ALA A 152 -3.12 48.96 30.44
N ARG A 153 -3.69 49.38 31.58
CA ARG A 153 -3.37 48.89 32.92
C ARG A 153 -4.55 49.02 33.88
N ILE A 154 -4.76 48.03 34.74
CA ILE A 154 -5.71 48.06 35.85
C ILE A 154 -4.96 47.98 37.17
N GLU A 155 -5.35 48.84 38.11
CA GLU A 155 -4.92 48.81 39.50
C GLU A 155 -6.16 48.61 40.39
N VAL A 156 -6.26 47.49 41.10
CA VAL A 156 -7.40 47.20 41.99
C VAL A 156 -6.97 47.30 43.44
N ASN A 157 -7.70 48.10 44.22
CA ASN A 157 -7.58 48.19 45.67
C ASN A 157 -8.96 47.97 46.31
N ALA A 158 -9.29 46.71 46.55
CA ALA A 158 -10.57 46.28 47.12
C ALA A 158 -10.30 45.27 48.26
N PRO A 159 -9.90 45.73 49.45
CA PRO A 159 -9.57 44.83 50.55
C PRO A 159 -10.79 43.98 50.93
N GLY A 160 -10.57 42.67 51.09
CA GLY A 160 -11.61 41.70 51.43
C GLY A 160 -12.31 41.08 50.22
N PHE A 161 -12.31 41.72 49.04
CA PHE A 161 -12.92 41.16 47.84
C PHE A 161 -12.03 40.08 47.21
N ARG A 162 -12.65 39.02 46.68
CA ARG A 162 -11.99 38.14 45.71
C ARG A 162 -12.08 38.78 44.33
N ILE A 163 -10.91 39.02 43.72
CA ILE A 163 -10.77 39.66 42.41
C ILE A 163 -10.44 38.58 41.39
N GLU A 164 -11.18 38.55 40.29
CA GLU A 164 -11.01 37.61 39.17
C GLU A 164 -10.96 38.39 37.85
N GLY A 165 -10.23 37.86 36.86
CA GLY A 165 -10.10 38.47 35.53
C GLY A 165 -8.94 39.46 35.37
N ILE A 166 -7.96 39.45 36.28
CA ILE A 166 -6.76 40.30 36.21
C ILE A 166 -5.49 39.48 36.45
N ASP A 167 -4.46 39.74 35.65
CA ASP A 167 -3.11 39.16 35.82
C ASP A 167 -2.06 40.23 35.55
N GLU A 168 -1.10 40.37 36.46
CA GLU A 168 -0.02 41.39 36.43
C GLU A 168 -0.48 42.83 36.06
N GLY A 169 -1.70 43.21 36.46
CA GLY A 169 -2.27 44.54 36.18
C GLY A 169 -2.87 44.71 34.77
N ARG A 170 -3.15 43.61 34.06
CA ARG A 170 -3.88 43.57 32.79
C ARG A 170 -5.11 42.68 32.92
N LEU A 171 -6.16 42.94 32.13
CA LEU A 171 -7.29 42.02 32.06
C LEU A 171 -6.89 40.73 31.33
N THR A 172 -7.28 39.59 31.85
CA THR A 172 -7.10 38.28 31.19
C THR A 172 -8.17 37.99 30.14
N GLY A 173 -9.30 38.71 30.20
CA GLY A 173 -10.37 38.73 29.19
C GLY A 173 -10.95 40.14 29.05
N ASP A 174 -12.27 40.25 28.95
CA ASP A 174 -12.96 41.56 28.88
C ASP A 174 -13.64 41.98 30.19
N THR A 175 -13.58 41.17 31.25
CA THR A 175 -14.40 41.37 32.45
C THR A 175 -13.57 41.35 33.72
N LEU A 176 -13.77 42.36 34.58
CA LEU A 176 -13.27 42.36 35.96
C LEU A 176 -14.40 41.92 36.89
N ALA A 177 -14.18 40.86 37.66
CA ALA A 177 -15.14 40.38 38.65
C ALA A 177 -14.63 40.64 40.07
N LEU A 178 -15.49 41.21 40.91
CA LEU A 178 -15.27 41.48 42.32
C LEU A 178 -16.36 40.75 43.12
N THR A 179 -15.97 39.77 43.92
CA THR A 179 -16.88 39.05 44.81
C THR A 179 -16.62 39.49 46.24
N ALA A 180 -17.62 40.10 46.88
CA ALA A 180 -17.51 40.44 48.30
C ALA A 180 -17.42 39.16 49.15
N PRO A 181 -16.64 39.15 50.24
CA PRO A 181 -16.64 38.05 51.19
C PRO A 181 -17.99 38.04 51.91
N ILE A 182 -18.60 36.87 52.06
CA ILE A 182 -19.79 36.70 52.90
C ILE A 182 -19.28 36.62 54.33
N ASP A 183 -19.56 37.63 55.17
CA ASP A 183 -19.36 37.53 56.61
C ASP A 183 -20.38 36.53 57.17
N PRO A 184 -19.95 35.42 57.79
CA PRO A 184 -20.85 34.48 58.44
C PRO A 184 -21.18 35.00 59.85
N ASP A 185 -21.79 36.18 59.97
CA ASP A 185 -22.25 36.68 61.27
C ASP A 185 -23.74 36.32 61.46
N PRO A 186 -24.09 35.36 62.32
CA PRO A 186 -25.43 34.76 62.39
C PRO A 186 -26.50 35.66 63.04
N THR A 187 -26.18 36.90 63.40
CA THR A 187 -27.06 37.80 64.17
C THR A 187 -27.63 39.01 63.43
N SER A 188 -27.37 39.20 62.12
CA SER A 188 -28.09 40.22 61.35
C SER A 188 -29.43 39.69 60.82
N THR A 189 -30.45 39.69 61.66
CA THR A 189 -31.85 39.63 61.22
C THR A 189 -32.21 40.94 60.52
N GLY A 190 -32.00 41.00 59.20
CA GLY A 190 -32.28 42.18 58.39
C GLY A 190 -32.28 41.88 56.89
N SER A 191 -33.47 41.69 56.33
CA SER A 191 -33.86 41.60 54.91
C SER A 191 -33.61 40.29 54.16
N ASP A 192 -34.71 39.63 53.81
CA ASP A 192 -34.86 38.60 52.77
C ASP A 192 -34.52 39.09 51.34
N ALA A 193 -33.84 40.24 51.19
CA ALA A 193 -33.56 40.87 49.89
C ALA A 193 -32.20 40.49 49.28
N VAL A 194 -31.30 39.84 50.02
CA VAL A 194 -29.92 39.55 49.56
C VAL A 194 -29.74 38.08 49.13
N ARG A 195 -30.72 37.21 49.35
CA ARG A 195 -30.58 35.76 49.08
C ARG A 195 -30.98 35.31 47.68
N THR A 196 -31.49 36.20 46.82
CA THR A 196 -32.17 35.78 45.60
C THR A 196 -31.25 35.51 44.40
N ASN A 197 -29.97 35.93 44.43
CA ASN A 197 -29.02 35.66 43.35
C ASN A 197 -27.61 35.38 43.91
N LEU A 198 -27.33 34.15 44.34
CA LEU A 198 -25.95 33.70 44.50
C LEU A 198 -25.49 33.17 43.14
N ALA A 199 -24.58 33.89 42.47
CA ALA A 199 -23.93 33.39 41.27
C ALA A 199 -23.26 32.02 41.55
N ALA A 200 -23.57 31.01 40.73
CA ALA A 200 -22.97 29.69 40.84
C ALA A 200 -21.43 29.79 40.76
N ALA A 201 -20.74 28.97 41.56
CA ALA A 201 -19.29 28.87 41.46
C ALA A 201 -18.88 28.45 40.04
N PRO A 202 -17.74 28.96 39.52
CA PRO A 202 -17.23 28.55 38.22
C PRO A 202 -17.16 27.02 38.10
N PHE A 203 -17.80 26.49 37.06
CA PHE A 203 -17.76 25.09 36.71
C PHE A 203 -17.70 24.96 35.19
N VAL A 204 -16.77 24.15 34.68
CA VAL A 204 -16.57 23.93 33.25
C VAL A 204 -16.53 22.45 32.91
N ARG A 205 -16.73 22.11 31.63
CA ARG A 205 -16.52 20.78 31.09
C ARG A 205 -15.26 20.78 30.25
N VAL A 206 -14.30 19.92 30.57
CA VAL A 206 -13.04 19.78 29.84
C VAL A 206 -13.13 18.55 28.94
N GLN A 207 -13.21 18.75 27.63
CA GLN A 207 -13.16 17.69 26.64
C GLN A 207 -11.74 17.58 26.11
N ARG A 208 -11.15 16.37 26.17
CA ARG A 208 -9.85 16.07 25.57
C ARG A 208 -10.01 15.06 24.46
N VAL A 209 -9.57 15.43 23.27
CA VAL A 209 -9.55 14.58 22.09
C VAL A 209 -8.11 14.18 21.81
N PHE A 210 -7.78 12.91 22.00
CA PHE A 210 -6.47 12.33 21.75
C PHE A 210 -6.44 11.71 20.36
N ASP A 211 -5.55 12.20 19.49
CA ASP A 211 -5.26 11.59 18.19
C ASP A 211 -3.92 10.85 18.29
N LEU A 212 -4.00 9.52 18.32
CA LEU A 212 -2.85 8.63 18.44
C LEU A 212 -2.50 8.08 17.04
N ASP A 213 -1.67 8.84 16.33
CA ASP A 213 -1.14 8.48 15.01
C ASP A 213 0.41 8.43 15.00
N ARG A 214 1.05 8.90 13.92
CA ARG A 214 2.50 9.03 13.84
C ARG A 214 3.02 10.10 14.79
N GLU A 215 2.26 11.18 14.96
CA GLU A 215 2.50 12.27 15.90
C GLU A 215 1.27 12.36 16.81
N TRP A 216 1.48 12.30 18.13
CA TRP A 216 0.37 12.29 19.07
C TRP A 216 -0.03 13.71 19.41
N SER A 217 -1.31 14.02 19.23
CA SER A 217 -1.87 15.32 19.56
C SER A 217 -3.05 15.20 20.50
N VAL A 218 -3.27 16.27 21.26
CA VAL A 218 -4.43 16.43 22.11
C VAL A 218 -5.06 17.78 21.82
N GLN A 219 -6.33 17.77 21.45
CA GLN A 219 -7.14 18.97 21.43
C GLN A 219 -7.93 19.04 22.74
N THR A 220 -7.71 20.08 23.52
CA THR A 220 -8.47 20.32 24.74
C THR A 220 -9.45 21.46 24.51
N THR A 221 -10.73 21.21 24.79
CA THR A 221 -11.80 22.20 24.73
C THR A 221 -12.44 22.33 26.11
N VAL A 222 -12.39 23.52 26.68
CA VAL A 222 -12.99 23.87 27.95
C VAL A 222 -14.29 24.60 27.66
N GLN A 223 -15.42 24.03 28.05
CA GLN A 223 -16.77 24.58 27.81
C GLN A 223 -17.37 25.13 29.10
N ARG A 224 -17.97 26.31 29.01
CA ARG A 224 -18.70 26.95 30.11
C ARG A 224 -19.91 26.09 30.51
N VAL A 225 -20.05 25.83 31.80
CA VAL A 225 -21.29 25.26 32.39
C VAL A 225 -21.90 26.25 33.36
N ALA A 226 -21.09 26.86 34.22
CA ALA A 226 -21.50 27.94 35.13
C ALA A 226 -20.32 28.89 35.40
N PRO A 227 -20.57 30.19 35.65
CA PRO A 227 -21.85 30.89 35.53
C PRO A 227 -22.29 31.09 34.06
N ALA A 228 -23.60 31.25 33.84
CA ALA A 228 -24.17 31.46 32.50
C ALA A 228 -23.76 32.81 31.87
N GLU A 229 -23.47 33.81 32.69
CA GLU A 229 -23.04 35.14 32.23
C GLU A 229 -21.84 35.64 33.04
N GLY A 230 -21.08 36.55 32.43
CA GLY A 230 -19.93 37.20 33.05
C GLY A 230 -18.62 36.43 32.91
N GLY A 231 -17.51 37.13 33.14
CA GLY A 231 -16.18 36.55 33.10
C GLY A 231 -15.79 35.87 34.40
N PHE A 232 -15.01 34.79 34.26
CA PHE A 232 -14.46 34.02 35.35
C PHE A 232 -13.17 33.33 34.89
N GLU A 233 -12.47 32.71 35.83
CA GLU A 233 -11.23 32.01 35.56
C GLU A 233 -11.25 30.62 36.21
N VAL A 234 -10.64 29.65 35.53
CA VAL A 234 -10.51 28.27 36.01
C VAL A 234 -9.12 27.72 35.70
N GLU A 235 -8.57 26.91 36.61
CA GLU A 235 -7.30 26.22 36.39
C GLU A 235 -7.56 24.79 35.90
N VAL A 236 -7.04 24.46 34.71
CA VAL A 236 -7.12 23.12 34.12
C VAL A 236 -5.74 22.46 34.18
N ALA A 237 -5.67 21.23 34.70
CA ALA A 237 -4.40 20.52 34.80
C ALA A 237 -3.88 20.12 33.42
N LEU A 238 -2.56 20.16 33.21
CA LEU A 238 -1.93 19.59 32.02
C LEU A 238 -1.66 18.10 32.23
N LEU A 239 -1.67 17.36 31.13
CA LEU A 239 -1.26 15.97 31.11
C LEU A 239 0.27 15.86 31.30
N PRO A 240 0.76 14.73 31.84
CA PRO A 240 2.19 14.47 31.92
C PRO A 240 2.86 14.55 30.53
N GLY A 241 3.86 15.40 30.38
CA GLY A 241 4.57 15.57 29.11
C GLY A 241 3.82 16.35 28.02
N GLU A 242 2.69 16.98 28.35
CA GLU A 242 1.92 17.83 27.43
C GLU A 242 2.67 19.10 27.05
N ARG A 243 2.71 19.40 25.75
CA ARG A 243 3.32 20.62 25.21
C ARG A 243 2.30 21.38 24.36
N ILE A 244 1.83 22.52 24.86
CA ILE A 244 0.91 23.40 24.12
C ILE A 244 1.61 23.95 22.87
N LEU A 245 0.92 23.90 21.73
CA LEU A 245 1.40 24.37 20.43
C LEU A 245 0.89 25.78 20.09
N ASP A 246 -0.24 26.19 20.66
CA ASP A 246 -0.86 27.50 20.44
C ASP A 246 -0.16 28.63 21.22
N GLU A 247 -0.68 29.86 21.10
CA GLU A 247 -0.17 31.06 21.78
C GLU A 247 -0.10 30.83 23.31
N PRO A 248 0.97 31.30 23.99
CA PRO A 248 1.22 30.92 25.38
C PRO A 248 0.10 31.36 26.31
N LEU A 249 -0.68 30.38 26.77
CA LEU A 249 -1.63 30.56 27.86
C LEU A 249 -0.84 30.76 29.18
N PRO A 250 -1.32 31.59 30.11
CA PRO A 250 -0.70 31.74 31.42
C PRO A 250 -0.66 30.39 32.15
N MET A 251 0.55 29.93 32.49
CA MET A 251 0.75 28.64 33.15
C MET A 251 1.40 28.83 34.51
N ALA A 252 0.89 28.11 35.51
CA ALA A 252 1.50 28.01 36.83
C ALA A 252 1.44 26.56 37.33
N GLN A 253 2.59 26.01 37.73
CA GLN A 253 2.67 24.70 38.40
C GLN A 253 2.03 23.53 37.62
N GLY A 254 2.15 23.48 36.29
CA GLY A 254 1.56 22.42 35.46
C GLY A 254 0.05 22.53 35.27
N ARG A 255 -0.54 23.69 35.58
CA ARG A 255 -1.93 24.03 35.28
C ARG A 255 -1.97 25.22 34.32
N VAL A 256 -2.92 25.16 33.39
CA VAL A 256 -3.27 26.26 32.49
C VAL A 256 -4.37 27.06 33.15
N ARG A 257 -4.18 28.37 33.22
CA ARG A 257 -5.19 29.30 33.69
C ARG A 257 -6.03 29.75 32.50
N VAL A 258 -7.29 29.35 32.49
CA VAL A 258 -8.24 29.63 31.41
C VAL A 258 -9.18 30.73 31.86
N ALA A 259 -9.07 31.89 31.22
CA ALA A 259 -9.96 33.02 31.43
C ALA A 259 -11.10 32.99 30.42
N PHE A 260 -12.32 33.13 30.90
CA PHE A 260 -13.52 33.27 30.08
C PHE A 260 -13.99 34.72 30.11
N SER A 261 -14.16 35.33 28.95
CA SER A 261 -14.85 36.60 28.79
C SER A 261 -16.37 36.41 28.91
N ALA A 262 -17.13 37.49 29.05
CA ALA A 262 -18.58 37.38 29.26
C ALA A 262 -19.34 36.72 28.08
N ALA A 263 -18.76 36.71 26.88
CA ALA A 263 -19.33 36.13 25.66
C ALA A 263 -18.69 34.78 25.27
N ASP A 264 -17.67 34.32 25.99
CA ASP A 264 -16.97 33.09 25.65
C ASP A 264 -17.75 31.91 26.22
N ASP A 265 -18.17 31.00 25.35
CA ASP A 265 -18.80 29.72 25.72
C ASP A 265 -17.78 28.58 25.77
N GLU A 266 -16.66 28.71 25.05
CA GLU A 266 -15.57 27.74 25.05
C GLU A 266 -14.20 28.39 24.83
N VAL A 267 -13.16 27.74 25.36
CA VAL A 267 -11.75 28.03 25.07
C VAL A 267 -11.08 26.72 24.67
N SER A 268 -10.26 26.73 23.62
CA SER A 268 -9.58 25.52 23.15
C SER A 268 -8.10 25.76 22.85
N TRP A 269 -7.32 24.69 22.98
CA TRP A 269 -5.93 24.65 22.56
C TRP A 269 -5.53 23.26 22.06
N ASN A 270 -4.46 23.23 21.29
CA ASN A 270 -3.80 22.04 20.76
C ASN A 270 -2.48 21.83 21.47
N SER A 271 -2.23 20.58 21.82
CA SER A 271 -1.02 20.13 22.48
C SER A 271 -0.43 18.93 21.75
N GLN A 272 0.88 18.76 21.88
CA GLN A 272 1.60 17.56 21.46
C GLN A 272 1.90 16.70 22.69
N LEU A 273 1.77 15.38 22.54
CA LEU A 273 2.21 14.39 23.52
C LEU A 273 3.43 13.62 23.00
N THR A 274 4.28 13.19 23.93
CA THR A 274 5.40 12.30 23.60
C THR A 274 4.87 10.87 23.48
N PRO A 275 5.15 10.14 22.38
CA PRO A 275 4.71 8.76 22.24
C PRO A 275 5.35 7.83 23.27
N GLU A 276 4.53 7.09 24.01
CA GLU A 276 4.96 6.11 25.02
C GLU A 276 4.26 4.75 24.85
N PRO A 277 4.85 3.62 25.28
CA PRO A 277 4.19 2.31 25.18
C PRO A 277 2.91 2.19 26.03
N THR A 278 2.76 3.04 27.05
CA THR A 278 1.58 3.08 27.90
C THR A 278 1.27 4.53 28.22
N LEU A 279 0.13 5.00 27.75
CA LEU A 279 -0.40 6.33 28.06
C LEU A 279 -1.31 6.20 29.29
N THR A 280 -0.88 6.78 30.41
CA THR A 280 -1.67 6.82 31.65
C THR A 280 -2.32 8.19 31.79
N LEU A 281 -3.64 8.22 31.74
CA LEU A 281 -4.45 9.43 31.94
C LEU A 281 -5.10 9.37 33.33
N VAL A 282 -4.92 10.44 34.11
CA VAL A 282 -5.51 10.57 35.45
C VAL A 282 -6.41 11.78 35.46
N ALA A 283 -7.67 11.60 35.84
CA ALA A 283 -8.63 12.69 35.94
C ALA A 283 -8.30 13.59 37.14
N GLY A 284 -8.32 14.90 36.92
CA GLY A 284 -7.97 15.88 37.96
C GLY A 284 -8.88 15.80 39.20
N ASP A 285 -8.33 16.05 40.38
CA ASP A 285 -9.04 16.08 41.67
C ASP A 285 -9.89 17.36 41.90
N GLN A 286 -10.27 18.06 40.82
CA GLN A 286 -10.74 19.44 40.93
C GLN A 286 -12.27 19.52 40.95
N ARG A 287 -12.81 20.26 41.92
CA ARG A 287 -14.26 20.51 42.05
C ARG A 287 -14.82 21.51 41.02
N GLN A 288 -13.95 22.10 40.20
CA GLN A 288 -14.28 23.19 39.27
C GLN A 288 -14.51 22.70 37.83
N TYR A 289 -14.30 21.41 37.54
CA TYR A 289 -14.63 20.87 36.22
C TYR A 289 -14.88 19.37 36.20
N SER A 290 -15.56 18.90 35.15
CA SER A 290 -15.68 17.49 34.78
C SER A 290 -14.89 17.22 33.51
N GLU A 291 -14.27 16.04 33.39
CA GLU A 291 -13.52 15.65 32.21
C GLU A 291 -14.31 14.68 31.30
N GLU A 292 -14.01 14.75 30.00
CA GLU A 292 -14.47 13.80 28.99
C GLU A 292 -13.29 13.50 28.07
N TRP A 293 -12.97 12.22 27.87
CA TRP A 293 -11.85 11.79 27.04
C TRP A 293 -12.35 11.06 25.81
N ARG A 294 -11.86 11.48 24.64
CA ARG A 294 -12.08 10.80 23.36
C ARG A 294 -10.75 10.38 22.80
N VAL A 295 -10.54 9.08 22.63
CA VAL A 295 -9.28 8.51 22.16
C VAL A 295 -9.49 7.93 20.76
N TYR A 296 -8.78 8.49 19.79
CA TYR A 296 -8.73 8.03 18.41
C TYR A 296 -7.40 7.33 18.16
N VAL A 297 -7.46 6.07 17.71
CA VAL A 297 -6.28 5.25 17.40
C VAL A 297 -6.32 4.87 15.93
N THR A 298 -5.29 5.25 15.18
CA THR A 298 -5.21 4.91 13.76
C THR A 298 -4.77 3.46 13.53
N GLN A 299 -5.00 2.94 12.32
CA GLN A 299 -4.61 1.57 11.94
C GLN A 299 -3.09 1.33 11.91
N LEU A 300 -2.27 2.39 12.09
CA LEU A 300 -0.82 2.27 12.21
C LEU A 300 -0.39 1.69 13.56
N LEU A 301 -1.30 1.70 14.54
CA LEU A 301 -1.06 1.28 15.92
C LEU A 301 -2.06 0.19 16.32
N HIS A 302 -1.65 -0.62 17.28
CA HIS A 302 -2.53 -1.51 18.03
C HIS A 302 -2.59 -1.03 19.46
N ALA A 303 -3.79 -0.77 19.96
CA ALA A 303 -3.99 -0.29 21.31
C ALA A 303 -5.07 -1.07 22.06
N SER A 304 -4.93 -1.15 23.38
CA SER A 304 -5.92 -1.69 24.31
C SER A 304 -6.03 -0.79 25.54
N HIS A 305 -7.16 -0.83 26.23
CA HIS A 305 -7.41 0.02 27.39
C HIS A 305 -7.81 -0.78 28.62
N ASP A 306 -7.47 -0.26 29.80
CA ASP A 306 -7.83 -0.81 31.10
C ASP A 306 -8.08 0.32 32.12
N GLY A 307 -8.89 0.06 33.14
CA GLY A 307 -9.17 0.97 34.26
C GLY A 307 -10.53 1.68 34.24
N LEU A 308 -11.04 2.07 33.05
CA LEU A 308 -12.34 2.75 32.92
C LEU A 308 -13.29 2.01 31.95
N PRO A 309 -14.61 2.01 32.24
CA PRO A 309 -15.60 1.50 31.30
C PRO A 309 -15.81 2.47 30.13
N LEU A 310 -16.05 1.92 28.95
CA LEU A 310 -16.45 2.69 27.77
C LEU A 310 -17.82 3.34 27.98
N SER A 311 -17.91 4.62 27.60
CA SER A 311 -19.16 5.36 27.55
C SER A 311 -19.71 5.40 26.10
N PRO A 312 -21.03 5.40 25.91
CA PRO A 312 -21.63 5.62 24.59
C PRO A 312 -21.37 7.06 24.11
N ASP A 313 -21.42 7.27 22.80
CA ASP A 313 -21.32 8.61 22.23
C ASP A 313 -22.53 9.50 22.58
N SER A 314 -22.48 10.77 22.18
CA SER A 314 -23.57 11.73 22.38
C SER A 314 -24.89 11.33 21.70
N ASN A 315 -24.87 10.39 20.75
CA ASN A 315 -26.03 9.85 20.04
C ASN A 315 -26.46 8.47 20.57
N GLY A 316 -25.82 7.96 21.63
CA GLY A 316 -26.09 6.64 22.19
C GLY A 316 -25.52 5.47 21.37
N ALA A 317 -24.67 5.73 20.38
CA ALA A 317 -24.00 4.70 19.61
C ALA A 317 -22.85 4.07 20.43
N PRO A 318 -22.67 2.74 20.34
CA PRO A 318 -21.53 2.08 20.95
C PRO A 318 -20.23 2.52 20.26
N PRO A 319 -19.09 2.52 20.98
CA PRO A 319 -17.78 2.85 20.40
C PRO A 319 -17.44 1.91 19.23
N SER A 320 -16.80 2.45 18.19
CA SER A 320 -16.29 1.68 17.06
C SER A 320 -14.81 1.30 17.26
N ASP A 321 -14.31 0.34 16.47
CA ASP A 321 -12.90 -0.06 16.52
C ASP A 321 -11.98 1.16 16.32
N GLY A 322 -11.14 1.44 17.33
CA GLY A 322 -10.19 2.55 17.31
C GLY A 322 -10.74 3.91 17.75
N VAL A 323 -12.00 4.01 18.21
CA VAL A 323 -12.57 5.23 18.80
C VAL A 323 -13.17 4.92 20.16
N TRP A 324 -12.65 5.51 21.23
CA TRP A 324 -13.09 5.25 22.60
C TRP A 324 -13.51 6.53 23.32
N TRP A 325 -14.54 6.41 24.16
CA TRP A 325 -15.11 7.51 24.92
C TRP A 325 -15.15 7.18 26.40
N PHE A 326 -14.69 8.11 27.25
CA PHE A 326 -14.63 7.94 28.69
C PHE A 326 -15.13 9.19 29.42
N LEU A 327 -15.83 8.98 30.53
CA LEU A 327 -16.34 10.01 31.43
C LEU A 327 -15.79 9.74 32.83
N PRO A 328 -14.51 10.04 33.10
CA PRO A 328 -13.87 9.69 34.37
C PRO A 328 -14.40 10.55 35.53
N PHE A 329 -14.50 9.94 36.70
CA PHE A 329 -14.64 10.66 37.97
C PHE A 329 -13.29 11.16 38.48
N PRO A 330 -13.27 12.13 39.43
CA PRO A 330 -12.03 12.63 40.00
C PRO A 330 -11.13 11.52 40.54
N ASN A 331 -9.84 11.57 40.20
CA ASN A 331 -8.80 10.59 40.53
C ASN A 331 -8.92 9.20 39.87
N GLU A 332 -9.88 8.98 38.97
CA GLU A 332 -9.89 7.76 38.17
C GLU A 332 -8.78 7.77 37.11
N THR A 333 -8.33 6.57 36.73
CA THR A 333 -7.17 6.38 35.85
C THR A 333 -7.54 5.50 34.67
N LEU A 334 -7.19 5.94 33.45
CA LEU A 334 -7.22 5.15 32.23
C LEU A 334 -5.79 4.80 31.81
N ASN A 335 -5.54 3.53 31.57
CA ASN A 335 -4.29 3.07 30.98
C ASN A 335 -4.55 2.62 29.54
N VAL A 336 -3.87 3.24 28.58
CA VAL A 336 -3.91 2.86 27.17
C VAL A 336 -2.57 2.24 26.78
N GLN A 337 -2.55 0.93 26.56
CA GLN A 337 -1.37 0.19 26.12
C GLN A 337 -1.29 0.28 24.60
N ILE A 338 -0.18 0.79 24.06
CA ILE A 338 -0.04 1.14 22.65
C ILE A 338 1.21 0.47 22.09
N SER A 339 1.04 -0.22 20.97
CA SER A 339 2.12 -0.95 20.30
C SER A 339 2.05 -0.73 18.79
N ARG A 340 3.20 -0.68 18.12
CA ARG A 340 3.24 -0.71 16.67
C ARG A 340 3.25 -2.18 16.21
N PRO A 341 2.38 -2.58 15.26
CA PRO A 341 2.44 -3.91 14.69
C PRO A 341 3.86 -4.18 14.13
N PRO A 342 4.45 -5.36 14.41
CA PRO A 342 5.78 -5.67 13.92
C PRO A 342 5.79 -5.67 12.39
N ALA A 343 6.83 -5.08 11.80
CA ALA A 343 7.03 -5.14 10.37
C ALA A 343 7.32 -6.59 9.96
N ILE A 344 6.48 -7.15 9.07
CA ILE A 344 6.78 -8.44 8.44
C ILE A 344 7.78 -8.15 7.31
N GLU A 345 8.95 -8.78 7.38
CA GLU A 345 9.98 -8.69 6.35
C GLU A 345 9.49 -9.43 5.09
N ARG A 346 8.70 -8.75 4.27
CA ARG A 346 8.21 -9.29 3.00
C ARG A 346 9.31 -9.13 1.94
N ALA A 347 9.61 -10.20 1.22
CA ALA A 347 10.55 -10.19 0.12
C ALA A 347 10.20 -9.05 -0.87
N THR A 348 11.15 -8.14 -1.10
CA THR A 348 11.00 -6.99 -2.01
C THR A 348 11.48 -7.30 -3.43
N LEU A 349 11.98 -8.51 -3.65
CA LEU A 349 12.55 -9.03 -4.88
C LEU A 349 11.99 -10.42 -5.15
N ALA A 350 11.53 -10.66 -6.36
CA ALA A 350 11.11 -11.96 -6.85
C ALA A 350 11.68 -12.22 -8.25
N ILE A 351 12.01 -13.47 -8.53
CA ILE A 351 12.54 -13.87 -9.82
C ILE A 351 11.58 -14.86 -10.47
N GLU A 352 11.20 -14.59 -11.70
CA GLU A 352 10.18 -15.33 -12.44
C GLU A 352 10.71 -15.72 -13.83
N ASN A 353 10.03 -16.67 -14.48
CA ASN A 353 10.32 -17.11 -15.86
C ASN A 353 11.78 -17.50 -16.12
N VAL A 354 12.42 -18.14 -15.14
CA VAL A 354 13.82 -18.56 -15.25
C VAL A 354 14.00 -19.59 -16.36
N ARG A 355 14.89 -19.33 -17.30
CA ARG A 355 15.28 -20.23 -18.39
C ARG A 355 16.79 -20.36 -18.41
N LEU A 356 17.28 -21.53 -18.02
CA LEU A 356 18.68 -21.89 -18.10
C LEU A 356 18.88 -22.86 -19.28
N HIS A 357 19.73 -22.50 -20.22
CA HIS A 357 20.15 -23.36 -21.31
C HIS A 357 21.66 -23.60 -21.26
N SER A 358 22.06 -24.86 -21.14
CA SER A 358 23.47 -25.24 -21.10
C SER A 358 23.84 -26.01 -22.36
N SER A 359 24.92 -25.59 -23.02
CA SER A 359 25.47 -26.18 -24.23
C SER A 359 26.92 -26.61 -24.00
N PRO A 360 27.15 -27.87 -23.62
CA PRO A 360 28.49 -28.41 -23.42
C PRO A 360 29.27 -28.51 -24.72
N GLY A 361 30.45 -27.91 -24.76
CA GLY A 361 31.44 -28.07 -25.82
C GLY A 361 32.51 -29.10 -25.46
N ARG A 362 33.54 -29.21 -26.30
CA ARG A 362 34.65 -30.16 -26.08
C ARG A 362 35.58 -29.78 -24.92
N ARG A 363 35.71 -28.49 -24.63
CA ARG A 363 36.64 -27.94 -23.61
C ARG A 363 35.99 -26.93 -22.66
N ALA A 364 34.84 -26.39 -23.06
CA ALA A 364 34.13 -25.39 -22.29
C ALA A 364 32.64 -25.55 -22.52
N THR A 365 31.86 -25.22 -21.51
CA THR A 365 30.40 -25.24 -21.54
C THR A 365 29.90 -23.81 -21.54
N GLU A 366 28.99 -23.50 -22.46
CA GLU A 366 28.32 -22.21 -22.52
C GLU A 366 26.95 -22.31 -21.87
N HIS A 367 26.62 -21.33 -21.03
CA HIS A 367 25.34 -21.24 -20.35
C HIS A 367 24.66 -19.93 -20.72
N ARG A 368 23.38 -20.02 -21.06
CA ARG A 368 22.50 -18.87 -21.28
C ARG A 368 21.43 -18.88 -20.20
N LEU A 369 21.34 -17.80 -19.45
CA LEU A 369 20.33 -17.62 -18.42
C LEU A 369 19.48 -16.40 -18.76
N ASN A 370 18.17 -16.60 -18.78
CA ASN A 370 17.19 -15.54 -18.93
C ASN A 370 16.21 -15.62 -17.75
N PHE A 371 15.89 -14.50 -17.13
CA PHE A 371 14.85 -14.42 -16.10
C PHE A 371 14.26 -13.02 -16.02
N ASP A 372 13.05 -12.96 -15.50
CA ASP A 372 12.38 -11.71 -15.18
C ASP A 372 12.62 -11.40 -13.71
N LEU A 373 13.17 -10.23 -13.44
CA LEU A 373 13.42 -9.73 -12.11
C LEU A 373 12.35 -8.70 -11.75
N ARG A 374 11.62 -8.93 -10.66
CA ARG A 374 10.54 -8.06 -10.19
C ARG A 374 10.89 -7.46 -8.84
N SER A 375 10.89 -6.13 -8.74
CA SER A 375 11.22 -5.43 -7.50
C SER A 375 10.22 -4.33 -7.14
N THR A 376 9.98 -4.15 -5.84
CA THR A 376 9.18 -3.04 -5.27
C THR A 376 10.03 -1.88 -4.77
N ARG A 377 11.36 -2.00 -4.80
CA ARG A 377 12.31 -0.95 -4.38
C ARG A 377 13.43 -0.79 -5.40
N ALA A 378 13.96 0.43 -5.52
CA ALA A 378 15.19 0.65 -6.28
C ALA A 378 16.41 0.25 -5.42
N GLY A 379 17.50 -0.16 -6.07
CA GLY A 379 18.73 -0.60 -5.40
C GLY A 379 19.71 -1.26 -6.36
N ASP A 380 20.59 -2.12 -5.84
CA ASP A 380 21.51 -2.92 -6.65
C ASP A 380 21.23 -4.42 -6.46
N TYR A 381 21.18 -5.15 -7.57
CA TYR A 381 21.08 -6.60 -7.57
C TYR A 381 22.43 -7.23 -7.88
N ARG A 382 22.94 -8.02 -6.94
CA ARG A 382 24.22 -8.73 -7.08
C ARG A 382 23.93 -10.19 -7.42
N LEU A 383 24.34 -10.63 -8.61
CA LEU A 383 24.28 -12.02 -9.04
C LEU A 383 25.68 -12.64 -9.04
N ALA A 384 25.93 -13.56 -8.12
CA ALA A 384 27.18 -14.32 -8.09
C ALA A 384 27.19 -15.34 -9.24
N LEU A 385 28.23 -15.31 -10.08
CA LEU A 385 28.42 -16.35 -11.09
C LEU A 385 29.17 -17.54 -10.48
N PRO A 386 28.96 -18.76 -11.01
CA PRO A 386 29.72 -19.93 -10.59
C PRO A 386 31.23 -19.74 -10.74
N GLU A 387 32.02 -20.46 -9.95
CA GLU A 387 33.49 -20.40 -10.03
C GLU A 387 33.99 -20.74 -11.45
N GLY A 388 35.01 -19.99 -11.90
CA GLY A 388 35.58 -20.15 -13.24
C GLY A 388 34.68 -19.64 -14.39
N ALA A 389 33.57 -18.96 -14.10
CA ALA A 389 32.72 -18.36 -15.11
C ALA A 389 33.36 -17.12 -15.77
N GLN A 390 33.41 -17.13 -17.10
CA GLN A 390 33.78 -16.00 -17.93
C GLN A 390 32.51 -15.41 -18.56
N LEU A 391 32.13 -14.20 -18.16
CA LEU A 391 30.95 -13.51 -18.69
C LEU A 391 31.19 -13.07 -20.15
N ILE A 392 30.33 -13.52 -21.06
CA ILE A 392 30.42 -13.24 -22.50
C ILE A 392 29.48 -12.10 -22.88
N ALA A 393 28.24 -12.15 -22.39
CA ALA A 393 27.23 -11.15 -22.71
C ALA A 393 26.33 -10.91 -21.51
N LEU A 394 25.90 -9.67 -21.36
CA LEU A 394 24.93 -9.22 -20.37
C LEU A 394 24.03 -8.20 -21.04
N SER A 395 22.72 -8.37 -20.89
CA SER A 395 21.75 -7.38 -21.32
C SER A 395 20.62 -7.24 -20.31
N LEU A 396 20.18 -6.01 -20.11
CA LEU A 396 19.05 -5.63 -19.30
C LEU A 396 17.99 -5.01 -20.21
N ASP A 397 16.78 -5.57 -20.23
CA ASP A 397 15.68 -5.19 -21.12
C ASP A 397 16.09 -5.15 -22.61
N GLY A 398 16.95 -6.07 -23.02
CA GLY A 398 17.48 -6.15 -24.38
C GLY A 398 18.60 -5.15 -24.71
N GLN A 399 18.96 -4.26 -23.79
CA GLN A 399 20.10 -3.35 -23.95
C GLN A 399 21.37 -3.98 -23.38
N SER A 400 22.42 -4.04 -24.19
CA SER A 400 23.72 -4.59 -23.78
C SER A 400 24.34 -3.75 -22.65
N GLN A 401 24.81 -4.44 -21.62
CA GLN A 401 25.50 -3.85 -20.47
C GLN A 401 26.99 -4.21 -20.51
N PRO A 402 27.86 -3.45 -19.83
CA PRO A 402 29.27 -3.81 -19.69
C PRO A 402 29.44 -5.17 -19.01
N THR A 403 30.36 -6.01 -19.50
CA THR A 403 30.61 -7.37 -19.00
C THR A 403 31.64 -7.42 -17.87
N LEU A 404 31.77 -6.34 -17.10
CA LEU A 404 32.69 -6.28 -15.96
C LEU A 404 32.16 -7.11 -14.79
N LEU A 405 32.99 -8.03 -14.32
CA LEU A 405 32.76 -8.78 -13.09
C LEU A 405 33.44 -8.06 -11.93
N SER A 406 32.72 -7.88 -10.82
CA SER A 406 33.27 -7.36 -9.56
C SER A 406 33.17 -8.45 -8.50
N ASP A 407 34.32 -8.96 -8.06
CA ASP A 407 34.43 -10.09 -7.11
C ASP A 407 33.61 -11.33 -7.55
N GLY A 408 33.70 -11.72 -8.83
CA GLY A 408 32.99 -12.89 -9.38
C GLY A 408 31.47 -12.72 -9.53
N ALA A 409 30.95 -11.51 -9.32
CA ALA A 409 29.53 -11.20 -9.44
C ALA A 409 29.25 -10.10 -10.46
N VAL A 410 28.04 -10.13 -11.01
CA VAL A 410 27.46 -9.08 -11.84
C VAL A 410 26.60 -8.20 -10.96
N ILE A 411 26.77 -6.88 -11.06
CA ILE A 411 25.96 -5.89 -10.35
C ILE A 411 25.03 -5.23 -11.36
N LEU A 412 23.72 -5.32 -11.14
CA LEU A 412 22.68 -4.76 -12.00
C LEU A 412 21.87 -3.71 -11.24
N PRO A 413 21.59 -2.54 -11.84
CA PRO A 413 20.72 -1.55 -11.21
C PRO A 413 19.27 -2.08 -11.15
N LEU A 414 18.70 -2.10 -9.94
CA LEU A 414 17.29 -2.40 -9.69
C LEU A 414 16.45 -1.14 -9.83
N ALA A 415 15.43 -1.20 -10.66
CA ALA A 415 14.35 -0.24 -10.69
C ALA A 415 13.04 -0.91 -10.24
N VAL A 416 12.12 -0.10 -9.69
CA VAL A 416 10.76 -0.58 -9.37
C VAL A 416 10.07 -1.07 -10.65
N GLY A 417 9.46 -2.25 -10.59
CA GLY A 417 8.80 -2.90 -11.72
C GLY A 417 9.44 -4.25 -12.09
N THR A 418 9.22 -4.69 -13.33
CA THR A 418 9.78 -5.92 -13.88
C THR A 418 10.83 -5.59 -14.93
N ARG A 419 11.98 -6.28 -14.88
CA ARG A 419 13.12 -6.12 -15.79
C ARG A 419 13.55 -7.48 -16.31
N ALA A 420 13.78 -7.58 -17.62
CA ALA A 420 14.25 -8.81 -18.23
C ALA A 420 15.78 -8.85 -18.20
N VAL A 421 16.36 -9.87 -17.58
CA VAL A 421 17.80 -10.06 -17.50
C VAL A 421 18.21 -11.22 -18.38
N PHE A 422 19.17 -10.99 -19.26
CA PHE A 422 19.78 -12.04 -20.07
C PHE A 422 21.29 -11.99 -19.93
N LEU A 423 21.87 -13.17 -19.66
CA LEU A 423 23.30 -13.32 -19.47
C LEU A 423 23.81 -14.61 -20.10
N VAL A 424 25.01 -14.52 -20.67
CA VAL A 424 25.73 -15.64 -21.28
C VAL A 424 27.10 -15.71 -20.66
N TRP A 425 27.47 -16.88 -20.15
CA TRP A 425 28.79 -17.12 -19.62
C TRP A 425 29.32 -18.47 -20.10
N ARG A 426 30.65 -18.60 -20.05
CA ARG A 426 31.36 -19.83 -20.36
C ARG A 426 32.13 -20.30 -19.15
N GLN A 427 32.12 -21.60 -18.92
CA GLN A 427 32.94 -22.26 -17.92
C GLN A 427 33.86 -23.27 -18.60
N ASP A 428 35.14 -23.27 -18.24
CA ASP A 428 36.13 -24.21 -18.75
C ASP A 428 36.00 -25.56 -18.00
N VAL A 429 34.86 -26.23 -18.22
CA VAL A 429 34.56 -27.56 -17.67
C VAL A 429 34.59 -28.57 -18.82
N ASP A 430 35.45 -29.58 -18.71
CA ASP A 430 35.55 -30.65 -19.69
C ASP A 430 34.28 -31.51 -19.74
N SER A 431 33.86 -31.86 -20.95
CA SER A 431 32.76 -32.80 -21.20
C SER A 431 33.20 -34.23 -20.90
N GLY A 432 33.27 -34.56 -19.61
CA GLY A 432 33.56 -35.89 -19.10
C GLY A 432 32.42 -36.89 -19.31
N ALA A 433 32.36 -37.91 -18.45
CA ALA A 433 31.24 -38.87 -18.43
C ALA A 433 29.95 -38.27 -17.86
N VAL A 434 30.03 -37.10 -17.21
CA VAL A 434 28.88 -36.42 -16.61
C VAL A 434 28.80 -35.01 -17.18
N LEU A 435 27.66 -34.69 -17.78
CA LEU A 435 27.30 -33.35 -18.20
C LEU A 435 26.34 -32.80 -17.15
N ALA A 436 26.59 -31.59 -16.66
CA ALA A 436 25.78 -30.96 -15.62
C ALA A 436 25.45 -29.51 -15.97
N THR A 437 24.26 -29.07 -15.56
CA THR A 437 23.93 -27.64 -15.53
C THR A 437 24.45 -27.02 -14.23
N PRO A 438 24.84 -25.73 -14.24
CA PRO A 438 25.41 -25.07 -13.09
C PRO A 438 24.35 -24.85 -12.01
N ALA A 439 24.76 -25.00 -10.75
CA ALA A 439 23.97 -24.56 -9.61
C ALA A 439 24.30 -23.08 -9.37
N ILE A 440 23.46 -22.18 -9.86
CA ILE A 440 23.60 -20.73 -9.68
C ILE A 440 22.55 -20.26 -8.68
N ASP A 441 22.99 -19.47 -7.69
CA ASP A 441 22.08 -18.81 -6.76
C ASP A 441 21.67 -17.45 -7.32
N LEU A 442 20.37 -17.23 -7.47
CA LEU A 442 19.83 -15.96 -7.92
C LEU A 442 19.56 -15.00 -6.75
N GLY A 443 19.87 -15.38 -5.51
CA GLY A 443 19.79 -14.51 -4.33
C GLY A 443 18.37 -14.10 -3.94
N ALA A 444 17.35 -14.72 -4.54
CA ALA A 444 15.94 -14.53 -4.24
C ALA A 444 15.11 -15.75 -4.65
N SER A 445 13.90 -15.85 -4.09
CA SER A 445 12.95 -16.89 -4.47
C SER A 445 12.66 -16.86 -5.97
N SER A 446 12.81 -18.00 -6.62
CA SER A 446 12.72 -18.16 -8.07
C SER A 446 11.54 -19.04 -8.45
N ALA A 447 10.79 -18.63 -9.47
CA ALA A 447 9.61 -19.33 -9.95
C ALA A 447 9.65 -19.61 -11.46
N THR A 448 8.90 -20.63 -11.89
CA THR A 448 8.79 -21.07 -13.29
C THR A 448 10.16 -21.33 -13.92
N ILE A 449 10.88 -22.30 -13.37
CA ILE A 449 12.25 -22.60 -13.75
C ILE A 449 12.25 -23.68 -14.83
N ARG A 450 12.79 -23.35 -16.01
CA ARG A 450 13.03 -24.27 -17.12
C ARG A 450 14.52 -24.44 -17.31
N ILE A 451 14.98 -25.68 -17.21
CA ILE A 451 16.38 -26.03 -17.39
C ILE A 451 16.48 -26.90 -18.64
N SER A 452 17.38 -26.55 -19.55
CA SER A 452 17.63 -27.31 -20.76
C SER A 452 19.12 -27.59 -20.92
N LEU A 453 19.45 -28.82 -21.31
CA LEU A 453 20.82 -29.29 -21.54
C LEU A 453 20.91 -29.86 -22.95
N ALA A 454 21.71 -29.24 -23.80
CA ALA A 454 22.02 -29.79 -25.11
C ALA A 454 22.96 -31.00 -24.96
N LEU A 455 22.64 -32.09 -25.64
CA LEU A 455 23.48 -33.29 -25.64
C LEU A 455 24.39 -33.27 -26.88
N PRO A 456 25.72 -33.33 -26.72
CA PRO A 456 26.64 -33.42 -27.85
C PRO A 456 26.40 -34.69 -28.68
N MET A 457 26.48 -34.57 -30.01
CA MET A 457 26.19 -35.68 -30.93
C MET A 457 27.22 -36.82 -30.87
N ASP A 458 28.41 -36.57 -30.31
CA ASP A 458 29.49 -37.56 -30.13
C ASP A 458 29.35 -38.37 -28.82
N ARG A 459 28.21 -38.25 -28.14
CA ARG A 459 27.96 -38.87 -26.84
C ARG A 459 26.75 -39.79 -26.86
N TRP A 460 26.92 -40.94 -26.20
CA TRP A 460 25.86 -41.88 -25.92
C TRP A 460 25.29 -41.60 -24.53
N LEU A 461 24.04 -41.17 -24.46
CA LEU A 461 23.31 -40.98 -23.19
C LEU A 461 23.00 -42.34 -22.55
N VAL A 462 23.41 -42.53 -21.29
CA VAL A 462 23.19 -43.78 -20.55
C VAL A 462 22.17 -43.58 -19.43
N TRP A 463 22.29 -42.49 -18.69
CA TRP A 463 21.42 -42.18 -17.56
C TRP A 463 21.18 -40.69 -17.44
N LEU A 464 20.10 -40.31 -16.76
CA LEU A 464 19.74 -38.93 -16.49
C LEU A 464 19.22 -38.77 -15.07
N ALA A 465 19.55 -37.63 -14.47
CA ALA A 465 19.12 -37.26 -13.13
C ALA A 465 18.87 -35.75 -13.12
N GLY A 466 17.76 -35.31 -12.54
CA GLY A 466 17.48 -33.89 -12.47
C GLY A 466 16.23 -33.59 -11.67
N PRO A 467 15.92 -32.29 -11.53
CA PRO A 467 14.87 -31.83 -10.63
C PRO A 467 13.48 -31.84 -11.29
N GLY A 468 12.45 -31.90 -10.45
CA GLY A 468 11.05 -31.72 -10.86
C GLY A 468 10.61 -32.66 -11.99
N ILE A 469 9.94 -32.09 -12.99
CA ILE A 469 9.43 -32.83 -14.15
C ILE A 469 10.51 -32.80 -15.24
N GLY A 470 10.96 -33.97 -15.69
CA GLY A 470 12.11 -34.10 -16.59
C GLY A 470 11.95 -35.14 -17.70
N PRO A 471 13.02 -35.38 -18.50
CA PRO A 471 13.07 -36.45 -19.47
C PRO A 471 13.05 -37.83 -18.80
N ALA A 472 12.59 -38.82 -19.56
CA ALA A 472 12.63 -40.23 -19.20
C ALA A 472 13.35 -41.04 -20.30
N LEU A 473 14.11 -42.06 -19.87
CA LEU A 473 14.77 -43.02 -20.76
C LEU A 473 13.93 -44.30 -20.83
N LEU A 474 13.15 -44.46 -21.91
CA LEU A 474 12.28 -45.62 -22.07
C LEU A 474 13.04 -46.93 -22.27
N LEU A 475 14.31 -46.89 -22.71
CA LEU A 475 15.11 -48.09 -22.92
C LEU A 475 15.26 -48.94 -21.64
N TRP A 476 15.40 -48.32 -20.46
CA TRP A 476 15.59 -49.07 -19.21
C TRP A 476 14.33 -49.82 -18.75
N PRO A 477 13.15 -49.20 -18.68
CA PRO A 477 11.89 -49.94 -18.48
C PRO A 477 11.65 -51.00 -19.57
N LEU A 478 11.95 -50.69 -20.83
CA LEU A 478 11.84 -51.65 -21.92
C LEU A 478 12.77 -52.84 -21.71
N LEU A 479 14.00 -52.63 -21.23
CA LEU A 479 14.95 -53.69 -20.94
C LEU A 479 14.38 -54.68 -19.91
N ILE A 480 13.68 -54.20 -18.88
CA ILE A 480 12.99 -55.07 -17.90
C ILE A 480 11.95 -55.94 -18.60
N VAL A 481 11.13 -55.34 -19.49
CA VAL A 481 10.13 -56.09 -20.29
C VAL A 481 10.82 -57.09 -21.22
N LEU A 482 11.91 -56.71 -21.87
CA LEU A 482 12.69 -57.58 -22.75
C LEU A 482 13.32 -58.75 -22.00
N ILE A 483 13.80 -58.56 -20.76
CA ILE A 483 14.30 -59.64 -19.90
C ILE A 483 13.18 -60.63 -19.61
N GLY A 484 11.98 -60.15 -19.25
CA GLY A 484 10.80 -60.99 -19.02
C GLY A 484 10.38 -61.76 -20.28
N LEU A 485 10.34 -61.09 -21.43
CA LEU A 485 10.00 -61.70 -22.72
C LEU A 485 11.04 -62.74 -23.15
N ALA A 486 12.33 -62.42 -23.03
CA ALA A 486 13.43 -63.33 -23.35
C ALA A 486 13.41 -64.57 -22.45
N TRP A 487 13.06 -64.41 -21.18
CA TRP A 487 12.87 -65.53 -20.25
C TRP A 487 11.70 -66.41 -20.66
N ALA A 488 10.53 -65.83 -20.96
CA ALA A 488 9.35 -66.57 -21.38
C ALA A 488 9.57 -67.32 -22.71
N LEU A 489 10.13 -66.64 -23.72
CA LEU A 489 10.42 -67.22 -25.03
C LEU A 489 11.53 -68.28 -24.96
N GLY A 490 12.53 -68.09 -24.09
CA GLY A 490 13.56 -69.08 -23.84
C GLY A 490 13.02 -70.38 -23.22
N ARG A 491 11.92 -70.32 -22.45
CA ARG A 491 11.26 -71.52 -21.90
C ARG A 491 10.26 -72.17 -22.84
N TRP A 492 9.74 -71.46 -23.84
CA TRP A 492 8.73 -71.96 -24.77
C TRP A 492 9.21 -73.15 -25.63
N GLY A 493 10.54 -73.33 -25.78
CA GLY A 493 11.16 -74.48 -26.45
C GLY A 493 10.83 -74.60 -27.96
N GLY A 494 10.12 -73.63 -28.52
CA GLY A 494 9.67 -73.62 -29.91
C GLY A 494 10.67 -73.12 -30.94
N THR A 495 11.80 -72.58 -30.48
CA THR A 495 12.88 -72.05 -31.31
C THR A 495 14.22 -72.54 -30.73
N PRO A 496 15.29 -72.61 -31.54
CA PRO A 496 16.62 -73.01 -31.05
C PRO A 496 17.30 -71.93 -30.20
N LEU A 497 16.63 -70.81 -29.92
CA LEU A 497 17.19 -69.67 -29.21
C LEU A 497 17.00 -69.82 -27.70
N ALA A 498 18.11 -69.83 -26.96
CA ALA A 498 18.11 -69.70 -25.51
C ALA A 498 17.74 -68.28 -25.05
N MET A 499 17.45 -68.08 -23.77
CA MET A 499 17.11 -66.78 -23.18
C MET A 499 18.12 -65.67 -23.54
N HIS A 500 19.42 -65.95 -23.48
CA HIS A 500 20.45 -64.95 -23.81
C HIS A 500 20.45 -64.56 -25.29
N HIS A 501 20.08 -65.46 -26.21
CA HIS A 501 19.94 -65.12 -27.62
C HIS A 501 18.77 -64.15 -27.82
N TRP A 502 17.62 -64.42 -27.19
CA TRP A 502 16.47 -63.51 -27.23
C TRP A 502 16.77 -62.16 -26.61
N LEU A 503 17.49 -62.14 -25.48
CA LEU A 503 17.87 -60.90 -24.81
C LEU A 503 18.86 -60.08 -25.65
N LEU A 504 19.92 -60.70 -26.18
CA LEU A 504 20.90 -60.02 -27.03
C LEU A 504 20.25 -59.49 -28.31
N LEU A 505 19.39 -60.29 -28.94
CA LEU A 505 18.63 -59.89 -30.12
C LEU A 505 17.71 -58.70 -29.82
N GLY A 506 16.95 -58.78 -28.74
CA GLY A 506 16.06 -57.71 -28.30
C GLY A 506 16.80 -56.42 -27.97
N LEU A 507 17.92 -56.51 -27.25
CA LEU A 507 18.74 -55.35 -26.88
C LEU A 507 19.30 -54.63 -28.11
N GLY A 508 19.85 -55.37 -29.08
CA GLY A 508 20.41 -54.77 -30.29
C GLY A 508 19.35 -54.12 -31.17
N PHE A 509 18.19 -54.75 -31.36
CA PHE A 509 17.10 -54.12 -32.10
C PHE A 509 16.46 -52.95 -31.35
N ALA A 510 16.35 -53.00 -30.03
CA ALA A 510 15.79 -51.91 -29.23
C ALA A 510 16.56 -50.59 -29.37
N MET A 511 17.88 -50.67 -29.61
CA MET A 511 18.74 -49.50 -29.84
C MET A 511 18.75 -49.00 -31.29
N VAL A 512 18.22 -49.79 -32.24
CA VAL A 512 18.31 -49.53 -33.68
C VAL A 512 16.95 -49.25 -34.30
N SER A 513 16.00 -50.19 -34.16
CA SER A 513 14.67 -50.10 -34.76
C SER A 513 13.69 -51.09 -34.12
N TRP A 514 12.65 -50.55 -33.46
CA TRP A 514 11.62 -51.36 -32.82
C TRP A 514 10.75 -52.12 -33.82
N PRO A 515 10.30 -51.54 -34.96
CA PRO A 515 9.57 -52.28 -35.97
C PRO A 515 10.37 -53.46 -36.55
N ALA A 516 11.67 -53.28 -36.75
CA ALA A 516 12.54 -54.36 -37.23
C ALA A 516 12.61 -55.52 -36.23
N ALA A 517 12.64 -55.22 -34.93
CA ALA A 517 12.56 -56.22 -33.86
C ALA A 517 11.30 -57.09 -34.00
N VAL A 518 10.13 -56.47 -34.15
CA VAL A 518 8.84 -57.17 -34.24
C VAL A 518 8.78 -58.09 -35.44
N VAL A 519 9.19 -57.61 -36.62
CA VAL A 519 9.21 -58.42 -37.85
C VAL A 519 10.12 -59.63 -37.70
N PHE A 520 11.33 -59.41 -37.15
CA PHE A 520 12.32 -60.47 -37.00
C PHE A 520 11.92 -61.49 -35.92
N PHE A 521 11.37 -61.03 -34.79
CA PHE A 521 10.85 -61.91 -33.74
C PHE A 521 9.67 -62.72 -34.25
N GLY A 522 8.72 -62.07 -34.94
CA GLY A 522 7.56 -62.72 -35.56
C GLY A 522 7.97 -63.81 -36.54
N TRP A 523 8.98 -63.53 -37.39
CA TRP A 523 9.55 -64.52 -38.30
C TRP A 523 10.04 -65.78 -37.58
N LEU A 524 10.84 -65.63 -36.51
CA LEU A 524 11.33 -66.75 -35.71
C LEU A 524 10.19 -67.53 -35.05
N LEU A 525 9.19 -66.85 -34.49
CA LEU A 525 8.06 -67.49 -33.82
C LEU A 525 7.15 -68.24 -34.79
N ILE A 526 6.86 -67.65 -35.95
CA ILE A 526 6.04 -68.26 -37.01
C ILE A 526 6.73 -69.52 -37.55
N LEU A 527 8.04 -69.48 -37.78
CA LEU A 527 8.81 -70.67 -38.19
C LEU A 527 8.83 -71.76 -37.10
N GLY A 528 9.01 -71.37 -35.84
CA GLY A 528 9.00 -72.29 -34.70
C GLY A 528 7.63 -72.92 -34.44
N TRP A 529 6.55 -72.21 -34.76
CA TRP A 529 5.21 -72.79 -34.82
C TRP A 529 5.08 -73.74 -36.01
N ARG A 530 5.51 -73.35 -37.21
CA ARG A 530 5.44 -74.16 -38.43
C ARG A 530 6.19 -75.49 -38.32
N GLY A 531 7.33 -75.51 -37.63
CA GLY A 531 8.12 -76.73 -37.40
C GLY A 531 7.45 -77.75 -36.47
N ARG A 532 6.46 -77.33 -35.67
CA ARG A 532 5.73 -78.20 -34.72
C ARG A 532 4.27 -78.45 -35.12
N ALA A 533 3.71 -77.61 -35.98
CA ALA A 533 2.34 -77.74 -36.43
C ALA A 533 2.18 -78.97 -37.34
N GLY A 534 1.30 -79.91 -36.95
CA GLY A 534 0.90 -81.05 -37.76
C GLY A 534 -0.05 -80.65 -38.89
N LEU A 535 0.48 -80.05 -39.96
CA LEU A 535 -0.30 -79.48 -41.08
C LEU A 535 -0.75 -80.51 -42.13
N ASN A 536 -0.80 -81.80 -41.77
CA ASN A 536 -1.14 -82.88 -42.69
C ASN A 536 -2.59 -82.82 -43.16
N SER A 537 -3.49 -82.26 -42.34
CA SER A 537 -4.93 -82.14 -42.62
C SER A 537 -5.34 -80.92 -43.47
N LEU A 538 -4.40 -80.04 -43.84
CA LEU A 538 -4.72 -78.85 -44.65
C LEU A 538 -4.86 -79.17 -46.15
N SER A 539 -5.76 -78.46 -46.82
CA SER A 539 -5.88 -78.52 -48.29
C SER A 539 -4.62 -77.95 -48.98
N ALA A 540 -4.33 -78.44 -50.19
CA ALA A 540 -3.14 -78.02 -50.95
C ALA A 540 -3.06 -76.50 -51.16
N PHE A 541 -4.21 -75.84 -51.38
CA PHE A 541 -4.27 -74.37 -51.53
C PHE A 541 -3.88 -73.64 -50.25
N ARG A 542 -4.47 -74.00 -49.09
CA ARG A 542 -4.15 -73.36 -47.80
C ARG A 542 -2.69 -73.60 -47.40
N PHE A 543 -2.17 -74.80 -47.67
CA PHE A 543 -0.78 -75.13 -47.43
C PHE A 543 0.17 -74.28 -48.28
N ASN A 544 -0.07 -74.20 -49.60
CA ASN A 544 0.78 -73.41 -50.49
C ASN A 544 0.69 -71.90 -50.21
N ALA A 545 -0.49 -71.38 -49.85
CA ALA A 545 -0.65 -69.99 -49.42
C ALA A 545 0.16 -69.68 -48.15
N LEU A 546 0.17 -70.59 -47.18
CA LEU A 546 1.03 -70.48 -46.00
C LEU A 546 2.52 -70.49 -46.37
N GLN A 547 2.96 -71.34 -47.32
CA GLN A 547 4.35 -71.38 -47.77
C GLN A 547 4.77 -70.08 -48.46
N VAL A 548 3.90 -69.48 -49.29
CA VAL A 548 4.14 -68.15 -49.87
C VAL A 548 4.23 -67.09 -48.78
N LEU A 549 3.32 -67.09 -47.81
CA LEU A 549 3.36 -66.17 -46.68
C LEU A 549 4.69 -66.29 -45.89
N LEU A 550 5.11 -67.51 -45.58
CA LEU A 550 6.38 -67.78 -44.89
C LEU A 550 7.59 -67.27 -45.69
N ALA A 551 7.59 -67.44 -47.00
CA ALA A 551 8.64 -66.92 -47.88
C ALA A 551 8.67 -65.39 -47.85
N VAL A 552 7.51 -64.73 -47.94
CA VAL A 552 7.39 -63.26 -47.85
C VAL A 552 7.86 -62.75 -46.50
N VAL A 553 7.43 -63.35 -45.39
CA VAL A 553 7.87 -62.96 -44.04
C VAL A 553 9.38 -63.17 -43.85
N THR A 554 9.95 -64.24 -44.43
CA THR A 554 11.40 -64.48 -44.40
C THR A 554 12.17 -63.42 -45.18
N MET A 555 11.71 -63.05 -46.39
CA MET A 555 12.31 -61.96 -47.16
C MET A 555 12.22 -60.63 -46.41
N ALA A 556 11.07 -60.33 -45.81
CA ALA A 556 10.88 -59.13 -45.01
C ALA A 556 11.83 -59.09 -43.81
N ALA A 557 11.98 -60.20 -43.06
CA ALA A 557 12.89 -60.29 -41.93
C ALA A 557 14.37 -60.16 -42.33
N MET A 558 14.76 -60.69 -43.48
CA MET A 558 16.13 -60.52 -43.98
C MET A 558 16.37 -59.08 -44.46
N ALA A 559 15.40 -58.48 -45.14
CA ALA A 559 15.47 -57.09 -45.57
C ALA A 559 15.57 -56.13 -44.38
N THR A 560 14.79 -56.34 -43.32
CA THR A 560 14.87 -55.50 -42.11
C THR A 560 16.24 -55.61 -41.46
N LEU A 561 16.86 -56.80 -41.39
CA LEU A 561 18.24 -56.94 -40.92
C LEU A 561 19.23 -56.15 -41.76
N LEU A 562 19.18 -56.33 -43.09
CA LEU A 562 20.12 -55.70 -44.02
C LEU A 562 20.04 -54.17 -43.98
N LEU A 563 18.83 -53.63 -43.80
CA LEU A 563 18.58 -52.19 -43.75
C LEU A 563 18.82 -51.57 -42.37
N SER A 564 18.60 -52.32 -41.29
CA SER A 564 18.68 -51.76 -39.92
C SER A 564 20.11 -51.68 -39.40
N VAL A 565 20.99 -52.64 -39.72
CA VAL A 565 22.37 -52.66 -39.21
C VAL A 565 23.18 -51.42 -39.63
N PRO A 566 23.17 -50.98 -40.90
CA PRO A 566 23.86 -49.75 -41.31
C PRO A 566 23.33 -48.49 -40.60
N LEU A 567 22.00 -48.42 -40.38
CA LEU A 567 21.36 -47.30 -39.68
C LEU A 567 21.86 -47.19 -38.24
N GLY A 568 22.06 -48.32 -37.54
CA GLY A 568 22.63 -48.31 -36.19
C GLY A 568 24.11 -47.89 -36.16
N LEU A 569 24.92 -48.31 -37.13
CA LEU A 569 26.38 -48.00 -37.15
C LEU A 569 26.67 -46.54 -37.52
N LEU A 570 25.84 -45.97 -38.40
CA LEU A 570 25.98 -44.59 -38.87
C LEU A 570 25.23 -43.58 -37.96
N GLY A 571 24.21 -44.04 -37.24
CA GLY A 571 23.36 -43.22 -36.37
C GLY A 571 23.83 -43.12 -34.91
N SER A 572 22.98 -42.49 -34.10
CA SER A 572 23.07 -42.46 -32.63
C SER A 572 22.10 -43.48 -32.02
N PRO A 573 22.43 -44.10 -30.87
CA PRO A 573 21.54 -45.03 -30.20
C PRO A 573 20.22 -44.38 -29.83
N ASP A 574 19.11 -45.03 -30.15
CA ASP A 574 17.80 -44.62 -29.65
C ASP A 574 17.63 -45.10 -28.21
N MET A 575 17.73 -44.16 -27.27
CA MET A 575 17.50 -44.42 -25.84
C MET A 575 16.03 -44.24 -25.43
N GLY A 576 15.15 -43.91 -26.38
CA GLY A 576 13.74 -43.61 -26.14
C GLY A 576 13.56 -42.40 -25.22
N VAL A 577 14.29 -41.31 -25.49
CA VAL A 577 14.19 -40.07 -24.71
C VAL A 577 12.81 -39.45 -24.96
N THR A 578 12.01 -39.31 -23.90
CA THR A 578 10.69 -38.67 -23.94
C THR A 578 10.46 -37.82 -22.70
N GLY A 579 9.32 -37.13 -22.61
CA GLY A 579 8.93 -36.34 -21.44
C GLY A 579 9.37 -34.88 -21.48
N ASN A 580 8.49 -33.99 -21.03
CA ASN A 580 8.69 -32.53 -20.95
C ASN A 580 9.26 -31.88 -22.24
N GLY A 581 8.85 -32.38 -23.42
CA GLY A 581 9.35 -31.90 -24.71
C GLY A 581 10.82 -32.22 -25.00
N SER A 582 11.42 -33.16 -24.27
CA SER A 582 12.80 -33.59 -24.47
C SER A 582 12.96 -34.44 -25.72
N THR A 583 14.13 -34.32 -26.35
CA THR A 583 14.56 -35.10 -27.52
C THR A 583 15.96 -35.67 -27.26
N PRO A 584 16.46 -36.61 -28.09
CA PRO A 584 17.81 -37.15 -27.92
C PRO A 584 18.94 -36.11 -27.90
N GLY A 585 18.74 -34.95 -28.53
CA GLY A 585 19.72 -33.85 -28.55
C GLY A 585 19.47 -32.74 -27.54
N LEU A 586 18.30 -32.71 -26.88
CA LEU A 586 17.90 -31.64 -25.97
C LEU A 586 17.07 -32.19 -24.81
N LEU A 587 17.61 -32.10 -23.60
CA LEU A 587 16.99 -32.59 -22.38
C LEU A 587 16.38 -31.43 -21.59
N ASN A 588 15.11 -31.53 -21.21
CA ASN A 588 14.34 -30.43 -20.61
C ASN A 588 13.75 -30.80 -19.24
N TRP A 589 14.01 -29.97 -18.23
CA TRP A 589 13.45 -30.06 -16.88
C TRP A 589 12.63 -28.82 -16.53
N PHE A 590 11.61 -29.01 -15.69
CA PHE A 590 10.76 -27.96 -15.17
C PHE A 590 10.59 -28.07 -13.66
N VAL A 591 10.74 -26.95 -12.97
CA VAL A 591 10.52 -26.80 -11.52
C VAL A 591 9.67 -25.55 -11.29
N ASP A 592 8.64 -25.67 -10.45
CA ASP A 592 7.72 -24.56 -10.21
C ASP A 592 8.33 -23.45 -9.35
N ARG A 593 8.98 -23.81 -8.22
CA ARG A 593 9.53 -22.85 -7.27
C ARG A 593 10.75 -23.39 -6.53
N VAL A 594 11.72 -22.52 -6.25
CA VAL A 594 12.89 -22.79 -5.42
C VAL A 594 13.24 -21.55 -4.60
N GLU A 595 13.57 -21.73 -3.31
CA GLU A 595 13.96 -20.63 -2.40
C GLU A 595 15.48 -20.37 -2.36
N GLY A 596 16.29 -21.31 -2.85
CA GLY A 596 17.75 -21.21 -2.92
C GLY A 596 18.31 -21.39 -4.34
N PRO A 597 19.50 -22.00 -4.49
CA PRO A 597 20.16 -22.09 -5.79
C PRO A 597 19.36 -22.92 -6.79
N LEU A 598 19.48 -22.57 -8.07
CA LEU A 598 18.87 -23.33 -9.15
C LEU A 598 19.36 -24.79 -9.10
N PRO A 599 18.44 -25.75 -9.20
CA PRO A 599 18.79 -27.16 -9.08
C PRO A 599 19.60 -27.63 -10.30
N SER A 600 20.59 -28.49 -10.09
CA SER A 600 21.41 -29.03 -11.17
C SER A 600 20.73 -30.20 -11.88
N ALA A 601 20.63 -30.15 -13.21
CA ALA A 601 20.33 -31.32 -14.04
C ALA A 601 21.62 -31.98 -14.51
N ARG A 602 21.62 -33.32 -14.62
CA ARG A 602 22.77 -34.15 -14.97
C ARG A 602 22.42 -35.21 -16.01
N ALA A 603 23.30 -35.38 -16.98
CA ALA A 603 23.26 -36.45 -17.96
C ALA A 603 24.56 -37.26 -17.89
N TYR A 604 24.44 -38.57 -17.72
CA TYR A 604 25.56 -39.49 -17.71
C TYR A 604 25.72 -40.04 -19.12
N THR A 605 26.91 -39.85 -19.68
CA THR A 605 27.20 -40.15 -21.08
C THR A 605 28.49 -40.95 -21.22
N LEU A 606 28.56 -41.72 -22.29
CA LEU A 606 29.76 -42.41 -22.74
C LEU A 606 30.17 -41.90 -24.12
N PRO A 607 31.45 -42.02 -24.50
CA PRO A 607 31.87 -41.72 -25.87
C PRO A 607 31.10 -42.60 -26.88
N LEU A 608 30.61 -41.99 -27.98
CA LEU A 608 29.79 -42.69 -28.97
C LEU A 608 30.49 -43.89 -29.62
N TRP A 609 31.83 -43.89 -29.68
CA TRP A 609 32.58 -45.04 -30.21
C TRP A 609 32.33 -46.33 -29.43
N LEU A 610 32.04 -46.25 -28.12
CA LEU A 610 31.77 -47.42 -27.31
C LEU A 610 30.46 -48.10 -27.72
N TYR A 611 29.43 -47.30 -28.02
CA TYR A 611 28.19 -47.80 -28.64
C TYR A 611 28.48 -48.45 -29.99
N LYS A 612 29.24 -47.77 -30.86
CA LYS A 612 29.59 -48.31 -32.19
C LYS A 612 30.35 -49.64 -32.10
N ALA A 613 31.27 -49.76 -31.15
CA ALA A 613 31.99 -51.01 -30.89
C ALA A 613 31.05 -52.11 -30.38
N ALA A 614 30.16 -51.80 -29.44
CA ALA A 614 29.16 -52.74 -28.94
C ALA A 614 28.21 -53.23 -30.05
N LEU A 615 27.74 -52.32 -30.91
CA LEU A 615 26.88 -52.66 -32.03
C LEU A 615 27.62 -53.48 -33.10
N LEU A 616 28.90 -53.18 -33.36
CA LEU A 616 29.72 -53.98 -34.28
C LEU A 616 29.87 -55.41 -33.78
N ILE A 617 30.24 -55.59 -32.50
CA ILE A 617 30.35 -56.90 -31.87
C ILE A 617 29.01 -57.65 -31.95
N TRP A 618 27.91 -56.96 -31.67
CA TRP A 618 26.57 -57.52 -31.77
C TRP A 618 26.22 -57.94 -33.20
N SER A 619 26.54 -57.13 -34.20
CA SER A 619 26.27 -57.43 -35.61
C SER A 619 27.06 -58.65 -36.12
N LEU A 620 28.32 -58.80 -35.67
CA LEU A 620 29.15 -59.94 -36.01
C LEU A 620 28.61 -61.23 -35.40
N TRP A 621 28.23 -61.16 -34.12
CA TRP A 621 27.56 -62.27 -33.44
C TRP A 621 26.24 -62.64 -34.14
N LEU A 622 25.43 -61.66 -34.52
CA LEU A 622 24.16 -61.88 -35.19
C LEU A 622 24.37 -62.55 -36.56
N ALA A 623 25.35 -62.11 -37.35
CA ALA A 623 25.69 -62.71 -38.63
C ALA A 623 26.10 -64.19 -38.47
N GLN A 624 26.91 -64.51 -37.45
CA GLN A 624 27.29 -65.89 -37.14
C GLN A 624 26.07 -66.73 -36.70
N ALA A 625 25.23 -66.20 -35.82
CA ALA A 625 24.04 -66.90 -35.32
C ALA A 625 23.00 -67.14 -36.42
N LEU A 626 22.83 -66.17 -37.34
CA LEU A 626 21.88 -66.21 -38.44
C LEU A 626 22.13 -67.39 -39.39
N LEU A 627 23.40 -67.80 -39.62
CA LEU A 627 23.72 -68.97 -40.43
C LEU A 627 23.11 -70.27 -39.84
N GLY A 628 23.15 -70.41 -38.51
CA GLY A 628 22.51 -71.52 -37.81
C GLY A 628 20.98 -71.44 -37.90
N TRP A 629 20.42 -70.24 -37.69
CA TRP A 629 18.98 -70.03 -37.74
C TRP A 629 18.38 -70.19 -39.14
N LEU A 630 19.12 -69.84 -40.20
CA LEU A 630 18.68 -70.07 -41.58
C LEU A 630 18.60 -71.57 -41.93
N ARG A 631 19.56 -72.38 -41.46
CA ARG A 631 19.50 -73.84 -41.61
C ARG A 631 18.28 -74.41 -40.88
N TRP A 632 18.04 -73.96 -39.65
CA TRP A 632 16.86 -74.35 -38.88
C TRP A 632 15.55 -73.88 -39.55
N ALA A 633 15.50 -72.64 -40.03
CA ALA A 633 14.36 -72.09 -40.76
C ALA A 633 14.01 -72.92 -41.99
N TRP A 634 15.02 -73.36 -42.75
CA TRP A 634 14.83 -74.25 -43.90
C TRP A 634 14.27 -75.62 -43.48
N GLN A 635 14.75 -76.20 -42.38
CA GLN A 635 14.20 -77.44 -41.83
C GLN A 635 12.73 -77.29 -41.43
N CYS A 636 12.36 -76.18 -40.77
CA CYS A 636 10.96 -75.90 -40.40
C CYS A 636 10.07 -75.67 -41.62
N PHE A 637 10.57 -74.94 -42.63
CA PHE A 637 9.85 -74.68 -43.88
C PHE A 637 9.57 -75.96 -44.67
N SER A 638 10.54 -76.88 -44.72
CA SER A 638 10.46 -78.15 -45.46
C SER A 638 9.82 -79.30 -44.67
N HIS A 639 9.55 -79.12 -43.37
CA HIS A 639 8.94 -80.15 -42.52
C HIS A 639 7.57 -80.59 -43.04
N GLY A 640 7.41 -81.86 -43.40
CA GLY A 640 6.16 -82.39 -43.98
C GLY A 640 5.93 -82.05 -45.46
N GLY A 641 6.98 -81.62 -46.18
CA GLY A 641 6.97 -81.29 -47.61
C GLY A 641 7.04 -79.79 -47.90
N GLY A 642 7.69 -79.41 -49.01
CA GLY A 642 7.86 -78.01 -49.41
C GLY A 642 6.63 -77.43 -50.12
N TRP A 643 6.13 -78.12 -51.14
CA TRP A 643 4.97 -77.71 -51.94
C TRP A 643 4.03 -78.91 -52.13
N ARG A 644 2.71 -78.67 -52.12
CA ARG A 644 1.72 -79.70 -52.43
C ARG A 644 1.19 -79.50 -53.85
N ALA A 645 1.25 -80.55 -54.66
CA ALA A 645 0.53 -80.58 -55.93
C ALA A 645 -0.98 -80.53 -55.64
N ARG A 646 -1.77 -79.96 -56.56
CA ARG A 646 -3.23 -80.13 -56.51
C ARG A 646 -3.50 -81.63 -56.62
N GLY A 647 -4.06 -82.22 -55.56
CA GLY A 647 -4.66 -83.54 -55.68
C GLY A 647 -5.77 -83.46 -56.74
N THR A 648 -5.76 -84.41 -57.67
CA THR A 648 -6.93 -84.73 -58.50
C THR A 648 -8.12 -85.07 -57.63
#